data_AF-A0A7T4EZZ1-F1
#
_entry.id   AF-A0A7T4EZZ1-F1
#
_cell.length_a   1.000
_cell.length_b   1.000
_cell.length_c   1.000
_cell.angle_alpha   90.00
_cell.angle_beta   90.00
_cell.angle_gamma   90.00
#
_symmetry.space_group_name_H-M   'P 1'
#
loop_
_entity.id
_entity.type
_entity.pdbx_description
1 polymer ?
#
loop_
_entity_poly.entity_id
_entity_poly.type
_entity_poly.pdbx_seq_one_letter_code
_entity_poly.pdbx_strand_id
1 'polypeptide(L)'
;MKIIVAKNSGFCNGVRRSVDLANKASEKNIKTYTLGPLVHNPTQVKRLEKKGVSVVDENEILKIKNSQIVIRSHGVSENLKENLKKNSNEVVDATCPVLLNIYKKIIKKEHEGYTIVIIGDKEHPEIKAMASYVNNGIIIKDETEAKNITNMSKLYVVSQTTNRIDFFENIAHELEKTNDDVVIENTICNATRLRQEACKSLSKEVDCMIVVGGFNSSNTNKLYQIAQKYCENVQRIETVKDLPLQKLSNFNIIGVIAGASTPDQVIEEVVNRMDDLTNEELMNSIEDSMKKIYPRDVVNGTIIDVKDDEVFVDIQYRADGIVKLDEMTEEQRENPKDNFEIGQEVEVYVIKLDDGEGNVSLSTRRVEGMKNWKNLREAYENDQTVEGDVTGANKGGLTARVMGINGFVPASQIAPYFVKNFKKFVGEHWDLKIISIDERKNRLVLSRKDIVEEKLDEQWDELEEGQVITGKVARLTDFGAFIEIGSLDGLLHVSDIAWTRVEHPKDVLNIGDDIEVKILKLNKEKNRISLGRKQLLEKPFAEFTNEHEVGDVITGKVVNLLDFGAFVEVSEGVEGLIHVSEISWDHVEKPSDELNVGDEVEVKILSIDPEEEKIGLSIKALKEAPERTERKPRRNNEENKNRSNAKAKRKAEKKEANNEFGDNDLNNNIGFAIEEVLSGIEIEDEDSTEE
;
A
#
# COMPACT_ATOMS: atom_id res chain seq x y z
N MET A 1 39.81 -26.89 -2.84
CA MET A 1 40.59 -25.61 -2.82
C MET A 1 40.31 -24.89 -1.50
N LYS A 2 41.31 -24.30 -0.85
CA LYS A 2 41.21 -23.58 0.42
C LYS A 2 41.30 -22.08 0.16
N ILE A 3 40.26 -21.33 0.52
CA ILE A 3 40.20 -19.88 0.35
C ILE A 3 40.59 -19.21 1.67
N ILE A 4 41.52 -18.25 1.61
CA ILE A 4 41.97 -17.48 2.77
C ILE A 4 41.76 -15.99 2.49
N VAL A 5 40.85 -15.36 3.20
CA VAL A 5 40.60 -13.92 3.10
C VAL A 5 41.50 -13.17 4.08
N ALA A 6 42.21 -12.14 3.61
CA ALA A 6 43.04 -11.31 4.48
C ALA A 6 42.18 -10.54 5.50
N LYS A 7 42.59 -10.56 6.79
CA LYS A 7 41.84 -9.96 7.91
C LYS A 7 41.52 -8.47 7.76
N ASN A 8 42.38 -7.72 7.09
CA ASN A 8 42.24 -6.28 6.87
C ASN A 8 41.78 -5.98 5.44
N SER A 9 40.69 -6.59 4.97
CA SER A 9 40.13 -6.38 3.62
C SER A 9 38.89 -5.47 3.66
N GLY A 10 38.53 -4.88 2.52
CA GLY A 10 37.28 -4.11 2.38
C GLY A 10 37.42 -2.62 2.70
N PHE A 11 36.30 -1.96 3.03
CA PHE A 11 36.31 -0.51 3.28
C PHE A 11 37.16 -0.13 4.50
N CYS A 12 37.98 0.91 4.36
CA CYS A 12 38.61 1.53 5.53
C CYS A 12 37.61 2.42 6.28
N ASN A 13 37.88 2.72 7.55
CA ASN A 13 37.01 3.54 8.39
C ASN A 13 36.71 4.93 7.79
N GLY A 14 37.68 5.53 7.08
CA GLY A 14 37.48 6.81 6.39
C GLY A 14 36.50 6.70 5.23
N VAL A 15 36.60 5.64 4.44
CA VAL A 15 35.68 5.35 3.33
C VAL A 15 34.28 5.01 3.86
N ARG A 16 34.18 4.12 4.85
CA ARG A 16 32.89 3.76 5.48
C ARG A 16 32.16 5.01 5.98
N ARG A 17 32.86 5.88 6.73
CA ARG A 17 32.34 7.18 7.17
C ARG A 17 31.85 8.04 6.00
N SER A 18 32.62 8.12 4.90
CA SER A 18 32.23 8.94 3.74
C SER A 18 30.94 8.45 3.07
N VAL A 19 30.78 7.12 2.95
CA VAL A 19 29.58 6.48 2.43
C VAL A 19 28.39 6.69 3.38
N ASP A 20 28.60 6.57 4.69
CA ASP A 20 27.55 6.81 5.69
C ASP A 20 27.06 8.26 5.68
N LEU A 21 27.98 9.22 5.56
CA LEU A 21 27.65 10.65 5.43
C LEU A 21 26.88 10.92 4.13
N ALA A 22 27.27 10.29 3.03
CA ALA A 22 26.54 10.42 1.76
C ALA A 22 25.14 9.83 1.82
N ASN A 23 24.96 8.68 2.49
CA ASN A 23 23.63 8.09 2.71
C ASN A 23 22.75 9.01 3.57
N LYS A 24 23.27 9.52 4.70
CA LYS A 24 22.54 10.47 5.55
C LYS A 24 22.19 11.78 4.83
N ALA A 25 23.08 12.22 3.94
CA ALA A 25 22.83 13.38 3.09
C ALA A 25 21.66 13.11 2.13
N SER A 26 21.60 11.92 1.52
CA SER A 26 20.52 11.53 0.59
C SER A 26 19.14 11.39 1.24
N GLU A 27 19.05 11.20 2.56
CA GLU A 27 17.78 11.11 3.28
C GLU A 27 17.10 12.48 3.46
N LYS A 28 17.83 13.58 3.25
CA LYS A 28 17.25 14.92 3.29
C LYS A 28 16.51 15.21 1.99
N ASN A 29 15.42 15.97 2.07
CA ASN A 29 14.62 16.36 0.90
C ASN A 29 15.26 17.52 0.08
N ILE A 30 16.59 17.47 -0.07
CA ILE A 30 17.42 18.47 -0.75
C ILE A 30 18.23 17.71 -1.81
N LYS A 31 18.41 18.30 -3.00
CA LYS A 31 19.25 17.69 -4.03
C LYS A 31 20.70 17.56 -3.55
N THR A 32 21.21 16.33 -3.54
CA THR A 32 22.56 16.02 -3.05
C THR A 32 23.50 15.71 -4.22
N TYR A 33 24.65 16.38 -4.24
CA TYR A 33 25.68 16.21 -5.25
C TYR A 33 27.01 15.81 -4.63
N THR A 34 27.82 15.04 -5.33
CA THR A 34 29.18 14.69 -4.92
C THR A 34 30.20 15.16 -5.94
N LEU A 35 31.31 15.73 -5.47
CA LEU A 35 32.42 16.10 -6.35
C LEU A 35 33.21 14.86 -6.78
N GLY A 36 32.95 14.40 -7.99
CA GLY A 36 33.45 13.13 -8.49
C GLY A 36 32.94 11.93 -7.65
N PRO A 37 33.43 10.72 -7.97
CA PRO A 37 33.00 9.53 -7.25
C PRO A 37 33.52 9.56 -5.80
N LEU A 38 32.61 9.39 -4.83
CA LEU A 38 32.92 9.29 -3.39
C LEU A 38 33.96 8.21 -3.10
N VAL A 39 33.83 7.08 -3.80
CA VAL A 39 34.74 5.95 -3.79
C VAL A 39 35.00 5.52 -5.24
N HIS A 40 36.23 5.09 -5.54
CA HIS A 40 36.58 4.55 -6.86
C HIS A 40 36.05 3.12 -7.04
N ASN A 41 34.73 2.96 -6.91
CA ASN A 41 34.00 1.72 -7.13
C ASN A 41 32.69 2.03 -7.88
N PRO A 42 32.56 1.65 -9.17
CA PRO A 42 31.40 1.97 -9.99
C PRO A 42 30.08 1.44 -9.44
N THR A 43 30.09 0.27 -8.80
CA THR A 43 28.89 -0.36 -8.23
C THR A 43 28.33 0.49 -7.09
N GLN A 44 29.18 1.03 -6.23
CA GLN A 44 28.74 1.92 -5.15
C GLN A 44 28.29 3.28 -5.64
N VAL A 45 28.94 3.83 -6.67
CA VAL A 45 28.51 5.08 -7.30
C VAL A 45 27.09 4.94 -7.84
N LYS A 46 26.81 3.88 -8.61
CA LYS A 46 25.46 3.59 -9.13
C LYS A 46 24.42 3.43 -8.01
N ARG A 47 24.82 2.84 -6.88
CA ARG A 47 23.92 2.67 -5.72
C ARG A 47 23.54 4.01 -5.09
N LEU A 48 24.49 4.94 -5.00
CA LEU A 48 24.25 6.30 -4.49
C LEU A 48 23.43 7.14 -5.48
N GLU A 49 23.67 6.99 -6.78
CA GLU A 49 22.86 7.63 -7.83
C GLU A 49 21.39 7.20 -7.77
N LYS A 50 21.13 5.90 -7.57
CA LYS A 50 19.76 5.39 -7.35
C LYS A 50 19.08 5.97 -6.10
N LYS A 51 19.86 6.41 -5.11
CA LYS A 51 19.36 7.09 -3.90
C LYS A 51 19.26 8.61 -4.06
N GLY A 52 19.46 9.14 -5.27
CA GLY A 52 19.35 10.58 -5.54
C GLY A 52 20.63 11.38 -5.32
N VAL A 53 21.78 10.74 -5.17
CA VAL A 53 23.08 11.43 -5.07
C VAL A 53 23.76 11.44 -6.43
N SER A 54 23.80 12.61 -7.09
CA SER A 54 24.42 12.74 -8.42
C SER A 54 25.91 13.07 -8.34
N VAL A 55 26.71 12.36 -9.12
CA VAL A 55 28.14 12.67 -9.27
C VAL A 55 28.32 13.78 -10.31
N VAL A 56 29.09 14.81 -9.96
CA VAL A 56 29.38 15.95 -10.84
C VAL A 56 30.87 16.29 -10.84
N ASP A 57 31.33 16.85 -11.95
CA ASP A 57 32.72 17.29 -12.10
C ASP A 57 32.98 18.66 -11.45
N GLU A 58 34.27 19.02 -11.29
CA GLU A 58 34.70 20.27 -10.63
C GLU A 58 34.12 21.54 -11.30
N ASN A 59 33.97 21.54 -12.62
CA ASN A 59 33.41 22.69 -13.34
C ASN A 59 31.89 22.83 -13.19
N GLU A 60 31.20 21.71 -12.99
CA GLU A 60 29.74 21.69 -12.85
C GLU A 60 29.34 22.02 -11.42
N ILE A 61 30.08 21.49 -10.44
CA ILE A 61 29.75 21.68 -9.03
C ILE A 61 29.80 23.16 -8.61
N LEU A 62 30.68 23.95 -9.24
CA LEU A 62 30.80 25.38 -9.00
C LEU A 62 29.58 26.19 -9.45
N LYS A 63 28.76 25.63 -10.36
CA LYS A 63 27.53 26.28 -10.87
C LYS A 63 26.31 25.96 -10.01
N ILE A 64 26.41 24.94 -9.14
CA ILE A 64 25.31 24.47 -8.30
C ILE A 64 25.10 25.43 -7.11
N LYS A 65 23.84 25.74 -6.84
CA LYS A 65 23.39 26.61 -5.74
C LYS A 65 22.24 25.94 -4.99
N ASN A 66 22.03 26.35 -3.72
CA ASN A 66 20.92 25.90 -2.87
C ASN A 66 20.77 24.37 -2.80
N SER A 67 21.89 23.65 -2.84
CA SER A 67 21.91 22.19 -2.85
C SER A 67 22.84 21.67 -1.76
N GLN A 68 22.77 20.38 -1.48
CA GLN A 68 23.70 19.73 -0.56
C GLN A 68 24.88 19.16 -1.35
N ILE A 69 26.09 19.40 -0.86
CA ILE A 69 27.32 18.97 -1.54
C ILE A 69 28.16 18.13 -0.58
N VAL A 70 28.40 16.87 -0.96
CA VAL A 70 29.23 15.96 -0.20
C VAL A 70 30.65 15.94 -0.79
N ILE A 71 31.62 16.33 0.02
CA ILE A 71 33.04 16.27 -0.33
C ILE A 71 33.53 14.82 -0.18
N ARG A 72 34.25 14.32 -1.18
CA ARG A 72 34.83 12.96 -1.19
C ARG A 72 35.90 12.74 -0.11
N SER A 73 36.20 11.47 0.19
CA SER A 73 37.16 11.07 1.25
C SER A 73 38.60 11.58 1.04
N HIS A 74 39.00 11.86 -0.20
CA HIS A 74 40.31 12.37 -0.59
C HIS A 74 40.46 13.90 -0.41
N GLY A 75 39.42 14.56 0.08
CA GLY A 75 39.42 16.01 0.24
C GLY A 75 39.32 16.77 -1.08
N VAL A 76 39.33 18.10 -0.93
CA VAL A 76 39.26 19.09 -2.01
C VAL A 76 40.17 20.25 -1.66
N SER A 77 40.48 21.07 -2.67
CA SER A 77 41.25 22.28 -2.46
C SER A 77 40.54 23.28 -1.56
N GLU A 78 41.32 24.08 -0.83
CA GLU A 78 40.79 25.09 0.10
C GLU A 78 39.90 26.11 -0.60
N ASN A 79 40.36 26.66 -1.73
CA ASN A 79 39.60 27.62 -2.54
C ASN A 79 38.27 27.03 -3.05
N LEU A 80 38.27 25.77 -3.50
CA LEU A 80 37.04 25.10 -3.94
C LEU A 80 36.04 24.97 -2.78
N LYS A 81 36.51 24.55 -1.60
CA LYS A 81 35.67 24.42 -0.40
C LYS A 81 35.04 25.76 0.03
N GLU A 82 35.77 26.87 -0.07
CA GLU A 82 35.22 28.20 0.20
C GLU A 82 34.17 28.62 -0.83
N ASN A 83 34.43 28.40 -2.12
CA ASN A 83 33.50 28.76 -3.19
C ASN A 83 32.19 27.99 -3.10
N LEU A 84 32.26 26.70 -2.73
CA LEU A 84 31.07 25.88 -2.50
C LEU A 84 30.18 26.46 -1.38
N LYS A 85 30.77 26.96 -0.29
CA LYS A 85 30.02 27.60 0.81
C LYS A 85 29.42 28.94 0.41
N LYS A 86 30.11 29.74 -0.41
CA LYS A 86 29.62 31.06 -0.88
C LYS A 86 28.35 30.95 -1.73
N ASN A 87 28.12 29.82 -2.38
CA ASN A 87 26.95 29.57 -3.24
C ASN A 87 25.68 29.12 -2.49
N SER A 88 25.58 29.35 -1.18
CA SER A 88 24.45 28.93 -0.32
C SER A 88 24.21 27.41 -0.34
N ASN A 89 25.26 26.61 -0.52
CA ASN A 89 25.18 25.16 -0.47
C ASN A 89 25.46 24.64 0.94
N GLU A 90 24.78 23.56 1.33
CA GLU A 90 25.10 22.81 2.55
C GLU A 90 26.27 21.85 2.25
N VAL A 91 27.47 22.19 2.72
CA VAL A 91 28.68 21.39 2.46
C VAL A 91 28.89 20.34 3.56
N VAL A 92 28.73 19.06 3.21
CA VAL A 92 29.03 17.92 4.07
C VAL A 92 30.46 17.46 3.80
N ASP A 93 31.37 17.71 4.74
CA ASP A 93 32.76 17.33 4.61
C ASP A 93 33.00 15.86 5.00
N ALA A 94 33.10 14.99 3.99
CA ALA A 94 33.39 13.57 4.16
C ALA A 94 34.88 13.23 4.04
N THR A 95 35.77 14.24 4.09
CA THR A 95 37.22 14.05 4.06
C THR A 95 37.68 13.13 5.19
N CYS A 96 38.62 12.24 4.89
CA CYS A 96 39.17 11.31 5.86
C CYS A 96 39.80 12.07 7.06
N PRO A 97 39.48 11.73 8.33
CA PRO A 97 40.06 12.41 9.48
C PRO A 97 41.59 12.29 9.58
N VAL A 98 42.18 11.23 9.01
CA VAL A 98 43.65 11.11 8.88
C VAL A 98 44.20 12.25 8.01
N LEU A 99 43.54 12.52 6.88
CA LEU A 99 43.94 13.58 5.95
C LEU A 99 43.77 14.97 6.57
N LEU A 100 42.66 15.21 7.28
CA LEU A 100 42.44 16.44 8.03
C LEU A 100 43.53 16.70 9.08
N ASN A 101 44.06 15.64 9.71
CA ASN A 101 45.17 15.76 10.66
C ASN A 101 46.48 16.12 9.94
N ILE A 102 46.71 15.59 8.74
CA ILE A 102 47.88 15.95 7.92
C ILE A 102 47.82 17.43 7.53
N TYR A 103 46.65 17.93 7.11
CA TYR A 103 46.47 19.36 6.81
C TYR A 103 46.88 20.25 8.00
N LYS A 104 46.43 19.92 9.21
CA LYS A 104 46.82 20.65 10.42
C LYS A 104 48.33 20.64 10.67
N LYS A 105 49.01 19.51 10.40
CA LYS A 105 50.46 19.36 10.58
C LYS A 105 51.24 20.17 9.55
N ILE A 106 50.90 20.07 8.27
CA ILE A 106 51.61 20.79 7.20
C ILE A 106 51.45 22.31 7.34
N ILE A 107 50.25 22.80 7.67
CA ILE A 107 50.01 24.23 7.92
C ILE A 107 50.84 24.72 9.11
N LYS A 108 50.81 23.97 10.22
CA LYS A 108 51.60 24.32 11.41
C LYS A 108 53.09 24.37 11.10
N LYS A 109 53.61 23.40 10.34
CA LYS A 109 55.03 23.32 9.99
C LYS A 109 55.45 24.39 8.99
N GLU A 110 54.59 24.76 8.05
CA GLU A 110 54.82 25.90 7.16
C GLU A 110 54.92 27.21 7.96
N HIS A 111 54.05 27.42 8.95
CA HIS A 111 54.12 28.57 9.85
C HIS A 111 55.39 28.59 10.73
N GLU A 112 55.98 27.42 11.02
CA GLU A 112 57.29 27.28 11.70
C GLU A 112 58.48 27.53 10.75
N GLY A 113 58.22 27.81 9.47
CA GLY A 113 59.22 28.12 8.44
C GLY A 113 59.79 26.91 7.71
N TYR A 114 59.14 25.74 7.76
CA TYR A 114 59.54 24.56 7.00
C TYR A 114 58.99 24.60 5.58
N THR A 115 59.80 24.20 4.60
CA THR A 115 59.31 23.91 3.24
C THR A 115 58.67 22.52 3.25
N ILE A 116 57.42 22.42 2.81
CA ILE A 116 56.68 21.16 2.83
C ILE A 116 56.99 20.36 1.56
N VAL A 117 57.44 19.12 1.73
CA VAL A 117 57.69 18.17 0.65
C VAL A 117 56.66 17.05 0.74
N ILE A 118 55.89 16.85 -0.33
CA ILE A 118 54.82 15.85 -0.41
C ILE A 118 55.24 14.76 -1.41
N ILE A 119 55.46 13.55 -0.90
CA ILE A 119 55.82 12.39 -1.72
C ILE A 119 54.55 11.71 -2.24
N GLY A 120 54.34 11.71 -3.55
CA GLY A 120 53.20 11.06 -4.18
C GLY A 120 52.97 11.46 -5.63
N ASP A 121 51.89 10.92 -6.19
CA ASP A 121 51.48 11.24 -7.56
C ASP A 121 50.85 12.65 -7.63
N LYS A 122 51.45 13.53 -8.44
CA LYS A 122 51.01 14.92 -8.68
C LYS A 122 49.57 14.99 -9.16
N GLU A 123 49.10 13.99 -9.91
CA GLU A 123 47.74 13.97 -10.44
C GLU A 123 46.70 13.48 -9.43
N HIS A 124 47.13 12.88 -8.32
CA HIS A 124 46.23 12.27 -7.35
C HIS A 124 45.43 13.32 -6.56
N PRO A 125 44.09 13.17 -6.42
CA PRO A 125 43.22 14.14 -5.73
C PRO A 125 43.68 14.54 -4.33
N GLU A 126 44.16 13.58 -3.54
CA GLU A 126 44.67 13.82 -2.19
C GLU A 126 45.88 14.74 -2.17
N ILE A 127 46.79 14.59 -3.14
CA ILE A 127 48.03 15.37 -3.23
C ILE A 127 47.72 16.78 -3.71
N LYS A 128 46.85 16.91 -4.71
CA LYS A 128 46.31 18.23 -5.14
C LYS A 128 45.63 18.96 -3.98
N ALA A 129 44.86 18.24 -3.17
CA ALA A 129 44.23 18.81 -1.99
C ALA A 129 45.29 19.25 -0.96
N MET A 130 46.22 18.37 -0.55
CA MET A 130 47.31 18.72 0.39
C MET A 130 48.12 19.93 -0.06
N ALA A 131 48.54 19.95 -1.33
CA ALA A 131 49.34 21.02 -1.91
C ALA A 131 48.60 22.37 -1.93
N SER A 132 47.27 22.37 -1.93
CA SER A 132 46.47 23.60 -1.90
C SER A 132 46.36 24.27 -0.53
N TYR A 133 46.69 23.56 0.56
CA TYR A 133 46.69 24.10 1.93
C TYR A 133 48.05 24.68 2.34
N VAL A 134 49.02 24.68 1.42
CA VAL A 134 50.37 25.20 1.64
C VAL A 134 50.71 26.16 0.50
N ASN A 135 51.46 27.20 0.79
CA ASN A 135 51.80 28.23 -0.20
C ASN A 135 52.96 27.79 -1.09
N ASN A 136 53.96 27.10 -0.52
CA ASN A 136 55.19 26.70 -1.21
C ASN A 136 55.47 25.18 -1.07
N GLY A 137 54.46 24.35 -1.33
CA GLY A 137 54.61 22.89 -1.30
C GLY A 137 55.34 22.32 -2.52
N ILE A 138 56.33 21.46 -2.30
CA ILE A 138 57.04 20.72 -3.36
C ILE A 138 56.48 19.31 -3.44
N ILE A 139 56.00 18.89 -4.61
CA ILE A 139 55.52 17.53 -4.83
C ILE A 139 56.59 16.72 -5.57
N ILE A 140 56.96 15.58 -5.01
CA ILE A 140 57.92 14.65 -5.64
C ILE A 140 57.30 13.27 -5.87
N LYS A 141 57.57 12.69 -7.05
CA LYS A 141 57.01 11.40 -7.44
C LYS A 141 58.00 10.23 -7.36
N ASP A 142 59.30 10.49 -7.31
CA ASP A 142 60.35 9.47 -7.37
C ASP A 142 61.68 9.96 -6.75
N GLU A 143 62.64 9.04 -6.63
CA GLU A 143 63.98 9.31 -6.09
C GLU A 143 64.80 10.29 -6.95
N THR A 144 64.52 10.41 -8.25
CA THR A 144 65.25 11.33 -9.13
C THR A 144 64.83 12.78 -8.88
N GLU A 145 63.53 13.02 -8.67
CA GLU A 145 63.02 14.32 -8.26
C GLU A 145 63.52 14.70 -6.85
N ALA A 146 63.67 13.72 -5.96
CA ALA A 146 64.23 13.94 -4.63
C ALA A 146 65.69 14.43 -4.67
N LYS A 147 66.52 13.83 -5.53
CA LYS A 147 67.94 14.23 -5.72
C LYS A 147 68.13 15.66 -6.21
N ASN A 148 67.13 16.22 -6.89
CA ASN A 148 67.17 17.60 -7.35
C ASN A 148 66.91 18.61 -6.23
N ILE A 149 66.38 18.16 -5.08
CA ILE A 149 66.17 18.98 -3.89
C ILE A 149 67.42 18.90 -3.01
N THR A 150 68.21 19.96 -3.04
CA THR A 150 69.49 20.04 -2.33
C THR A 150 69.63 21.39 -1.63
N ASN A 151 70.43 21.43 -0.56
CA ASN A 151 70.79 22.64 0.18
C ASN A 151 69.59 23.42 0.75
N MET A 152 68.47 22.75 1.06
CA MET A 152 67.36 23.38 1.76
C MET A 152 67.58 23.30 3.28
N SER A 153 67.33 24.42 3.97
CA SER A 153 67.66 24.57 5.39
C SER A 153 66.61 24.01 6.35
N LYS A 154 65.35 23.86 5.92
CA LYS A 154 64.25 23.29 6.72
C LYS A 154 63.22 22.60 5.82
N LEU A 155 63.15 21.28 5.89
CA LEU A 155 62.21 20.44 5.14
C LEU A 155 61.28 19.68 6.07
N TYR A 156 60.00 19.65 5.74
CA TYR A 156 59.02 18.77 6.38
C TYR A 156 58.45 17.82 5.34
N VAL A 157 58.79 16.54 5.46
CA VAL A 157 58.49 15.52 4.45
C VAL A 157 57.27 14.71 4.89
N VAL A 158 56.25 14.70 4.05
CA VAL A 158 55.02 13.90 4.22
C VAL A 158 54.80 13.02 2.99
N SER A 159 54.01 11.96 3.15
CA SER A 159 53.66 11.01 2.10
C SER A 159 52.17 11.00 1.79
N GLN A 160 51.81 10.62 0.56
CA GLN A 160 50.47 10.18 0.23
C GLN A 160 50.04 9.02 1.16
N THR A 161 48.82 9.08 1.70
CA THR A 161 48.34 8.12 2.70
C THR A 161 48.25 6.67 2.18
N THR A 162 48.24 6.49 0.86
CA THR A 162 48.18 5.18 0.19
C THR A 162 49.56 4.66 -0.20
N ASN A 163 50.67 5.37 0.03
CA ASN A 163 52.01 4.92 -0.39
C ASN A 163 52.51 3.66 0.32
N ARG A 164 53.55 3.04 -0.25
CA ARG A 164 54.27 1.92 0.35
C ARG A 164 55.37 2.47 1.24
N ILE A 165 55.60 1.81 2.38
CA ILE A 165 56.51 2.32 3.43
C ILE A 165 57.96 2.36 2.93
N ASP A 166 58.43 1.28 2.31
CA ASP A 166 59.77 1.19 1.70
C ASP A 166 60.00 2.29 0.64
N PHE A 167 58.99 2.59 -0.17
CA PHE A 167 59.08 3.66 -1.17
C PHE A 167 59.22 5.04 -0.53
N PHE A 168 58.46 5.31 0.53
CA PHE A 168 58.57 6.56 1.28
C PHE A 168 59.93 6.67 1.99
N GLU A 169 60.38 5.62 2.68
CA GLU A 169 61.65 5.61 3.41
C GLU A 169 62.85 5.81 2.49
N ASN A 170 62.87 5.17 1.31
CA ASN A 170 63.95 5.36 0.34
C ASN A 170 64.08 6.82 -0.12
N ILE A 171 62.95 7.45 -0.46
CA ILE A 171 62.93 8.85 -0.91
C ILE A 171 63.27 9.79 0.24
N ALA A 172 62.74 9.55 1.43
CA ALA A 172 62.98 10.38 2.60
C ALA A 172 64.46 10.32 3.03
N HIS A 173 65.09 9.14 2.99
CA HIS A 173 66.52 9.00 3.23
C HIS A 173 67.38 9.70 2.17
N GLU A 174 66.93 9.77 0.92
CA GLU A 174 67.65 10.53 -0.10
C GLU A 174 67.61 12.04 0.18
N LEU A 175 66.47 12.55 0.66
CA LEU A 175 66.32 13.95 1.07
C LEU A 175 67.16 14.29 2.31
N GLU A 176 67.27 13.38 3.29
CA GLU A 176 68.14 13.54 4.46
C GLU A 176 69.62 13.65 4.10
N LYS A 177 70.08 13.02 3.01
CA LYS A 177 71.50 13.07 2.61
C LYS A 177 71.89 14.42 2.02
N THR A 178 70.96 15.12 1.38
CA THR A 178 71.25 16.31 0.57
C THR A 178 70.80 17.63 1.21
N ASN A 179 70.20 17.58 2.41
CA ASN A 179 69.62 18.73 3.11
C ASN A 179 69.90 18.66 4.62
N ASP A 180 69.89 19.81 5.31
CA ASP A 180 70.38 19.91 6.69
C ASP A 180 69.33 19.53 7.77
N ASP A 181 68.20 20.25 7.83
CA ASP A 181 67.12 20.00 8.81
C ASP A 181 65.91 19.38 8.10
N VAL A 182 65.86 18.05 8.09
CA VAL A 182 64.77 17.27 7.48
C VAL A 182 63.96 16.59 8.57
N VAL A 183 62.70 17.00 8.71
CA VAL A 183 61.74 16.35 9.60
C VAL A 183 60.86 15.43 8.76
N ILE A 184 61.08 14.12 8.90
CA ILE A 184 60.29 13.10 8.22
C ILE A 184 59.08 12.73 9.07
N GLU A 185 57.89 12.95 8.53
CA GLU A 185 56.64 12.47 9.14
C GLU A 185 56.03 11.39 8.26
N ASN A 186 55.95 10.18 8.80
CA ASN A 186 55.22 9.11 8.13
C ASN A 186 53.70 9.34 8.24
N THR A 187 53.12 9.85 7.16
CA THR A 187 51.68 10.10 7.03
C THR A 187 50.92 8.97 6.33
N ILE A 188 51.57 7.81 6.08
CA ILE A 188 50.90 6.63 5.52
C ILE A 188 49.85 6.14 6.52
N CYS A 189 48.63 5.91 6.04
CA CYS A 189 47.53 5.54 6.91
C CYS A 189 47.76 4.16 7.55
N ASN A 190 47.46 4.02 8.84
CA ASN A 190 47.61 2.75 9.56
C ASN A 190 46.80 1.61 8.91
N ALA A 191 45.60 1.91 8.39
CA ALA A 191 44.77 0.93 7.67
C ALA A 191 45.41 0.48 6.35
N THR A 192 46.17 1.36 5.69
CA THR A 192 46.96 1.02 4.49
C THR A 192 48.11 0.09 4.88
N ARG A 193 48.88 0.45 5.92
CA ARG A 193 50.01 -0.35 6.41
C ARG A 193 49.59 -1.77 6.79
N LEU A 194 48.57 -1.91 7.64
CA LEU A 194 48.07 -3.21 8.10
C LEU A 194 47.56 -4.09 6.95
N ARG A 195 47.02 -3.48 5.89
CA ARG A 195 46.54 -4.19 4.68
C ARG A 195 47.69 -4.60 3.78
N GLN A 196 48.73 -3.77 3.63
CA GLN A 196 49.96 -4.12 2.93
C GLN A 196 50.74 -5.24 3.64
N GLU A 197 50.81 -5.20 4.97
CA GLU A 197 51.42 -6.26 5.80
C GLU A 197 50.64 -7.58 5.66
N ALA A 198 49.30 -7.53 5.75
CA ALA A 198 48.45 -8.71 5.55
C ALA A 198 48.56 -9.26 4.12
N CYS A 199 48.66 -8.39 3.11
CA CYS A 199 48.92 -8.79 1.72
C CYS A 199 50.24 -9.57 1.63
N LYS A 200 51.30 -9.02 2.22
CA LYS A 200 52.65 -9.58 2.19
C LYS A 200 52.72 -10.92 2.92
N SER A 201 52.09 -11.06 4.08
CA SER A 201 52.06 -12.34 4.81
C SER A 201 51.28 -13.39 4.03
N LEU A 202 50.08 -13.03 3.55
CA LEU A 202 49.22 -13.96 2.83
C LEU A 202 49.84 -14.41 1.50
N SER A 203 50.47 -13.49 0.76
CA SER A 203 51.10 -13.80 -0.53
C SER A 203 52.25 -14.82 -0.42
N LYS A 204 52.80 -15.05 0.77
CA LYS A 204 53.84 -16.07 1.01
C LYS A 204 53.27 -17.46 1.32
N GLU A 205 52.00 -17.54 1.65
CA GLU A 205 51.34 -18.76 2.17
C GLU A 205 50.35 -19.37 1.17
N VAL A 206 50.14 -18.74 0.02
CA VAL A 206 49.13 -19.16 -0.97
C VAL A 206 49.74 -19.39 -2.36
N ASP A 207 49.09 -20.26 -3.14
CA ASP A 207 49.49 -20.61 -4.51
C ASP A 207 49.06 -19.56 -5.54
N CYS A 208 47.93 -18.89 -5.26
CA CYS A 208 47.40 -17.80 -6.06
C CYS A 208 46.84 -16.68 -5.18
N MET A 209 47.12 -15.43 -5.54
CA MET A 209 46.59 -14.23 -4.89
C MET A 209 45.57 -13.53 -5.79
N ILE A 210 44.38 -13.27 -5.26
CA ILE A 210 43.34 -12.46 -5.89
C ILE A 210 43.28 -11.10 -5.19
N VAL A 211 43.52 -10.03 -5.94
CA VAL A 211 43.44 -8.65 -5.48
C VAL A 211 42.17 -8.00 -6.01
N VAL A 212 41.20 -7.76 -5.13
CA VAL A 212 39.87 -7.25 -5.47
C VAL A 212 39.80 -5.73 -5.32
N GLY A 213 39.52 -5.04 -6.41
CA GLY A 213 39.21 -3.60 -6.40
C GLY A 213 39.40 -2.93 -7.76
N GLY A 214 38.95 -1.68 -7.86
CA GLY A 214 38.99 -0.95 -9.13
C GLY A 214 40.39 -0.76 -9.70
N PHE A 215 40.51 -0.89 -11.02
CA PHE A 215 41.78 -0.76 -11.76
C PHE A 215 42.45 0.61 -11.59
N ASN A 216 41.65 1.64 -11.34
CA ASN A 216 42.10 3.03 -11.14
C ASN A 216 42.43 3.35 -9.66
N SER A 217 42.32 2.39 -8.74
CA SER A 217 42.60 2.61 -7.32
C SER A 217 44.09 2.49 -7.01
N SER A 218 44.71 3.59 -6.53
CA SER A 218 46.12 3.61 -6.11
C SER A 218 46.42 2.54 -5.04
N ASN A 219 45.51 2.34 -4.09
CA ASN A 219 45.68 1.32 -3.04
C ASN A 219 45.63 -0.10 -3.60
N THR A 220 44.65 -0.40 -4.48
CA THR A 220 44.55 -1.72 -5.13
C THR A 220 45.79 -2.02 -5.98
N ASN A 221 46.28 -1.02 -6.72
CA ASN A 221 47.49 -1.16 -7.55
C ASN A 221 48.73 -1.46 -6.72
N LYS A 222 48.87 -0.83 -5.56
CA LYS A 222 49.99 -1.09 -4.64
C LYS A 222 49.90 -2.48 -4.00
N LEU A 223 48.70 -2.96 -3.64
CA LEU A 223 48.51 -4.32 -3.15
C LEU A 223 48.88 -5.36 -4.21
N TYR A 224 48.45 -5.13 -5.46
CA TYR A 224 48.84 -5.97 -6.59
C TYR A 224 50.36 -6.04 -6.76
N GLN A 225 51.05 -4.90 -6.74
CA GLN A 225 52.52 -4.85 -6.80
C GLN A 225 53.20 -5.58 -5.63
N ILE A 226 52.62 -5.51 -4.42
CA ILE A 226 53.15 -6.23 -3.25
C ILE A 226 52.96 -7.74 -3.44
N ALA A 227 51.78 -8.18 -3.85
CA ALA A 227 51.49 -9.59 -4.08
C ALA A 227 52.43 -10.19 -5.14
N GLN A 228 52.67 -9.47 -6.25
CA GLN A 228 53.57 -9.92 -7.33
C GLN A 228 55.02 -10.13 -6.88
N LYS A 229 55.47 -9.50 -5.79
CA LYS A 229 56.82 -9.71 -5.26
C LYS A 229 56.99 -11.05 -4.53
N TYR A 230 55.89 -11.64 -4.06
CA TYR A 230 55.92 -12.80 -3.16
C TYR A 230 55.14 -14.02 -3.67
N CYS A 231 54.22 -13.82 -4.61
CA CYS A 231 53.43 -14.88 -5.24
C CYS A 231 53.58 -14.78 -6.76
N GLU A 232 53.79 -15.90 -7.44
CA GLU A 232 53.93 -15.95 -8.90
C GLU A 232 52.58 -15.74 -9.61
N ASN A 233 51.49 -16.27 -9.03
CA ASN A 233 50.16 -16.22 -9.63
C ASN A 233 49.30 -15.16 -8.96
N VAL A 234 49.30 -13.94 -9.48
CA VAL A 234 48.49 -12.84 -8.96
C VAL A 234 47.46 -12.41 -10.00
N GLN A 235 46.19 -12.41 -9.61
CA GLN A 235 45.08 -11.92 -10.41
C GLN A 235 44.50 -10.66 -9.77
N ARG A 236 44.14 -9.68 -10.59
CA ARG A 236 43.45 -8.48 -10.15
C ARG A 236 42.09 -8.42 -10.80
N ILE A 237 41.05 -8.27 -9.99
CA ILE A 237 39.65 -8.26 -10.43
C ILE A 237 38.93 -7.04 -9.87
N GLU A 238 37.97 -6.50 -10.61
CA GLU A 238 37.10 -5.43 -10.09
C GLU A 238 35.74 -6.00 -9.68
N THR A 239 35.25 -7.00 -10.41
CA THR A 239 33.97 -7.70 -10.16
C THR A 239 34.13 -9.20 -10.24
N VAL A 240 33.13 -9.95 -9.76
CA VAL A 240 33.08 -11.43 -9.86
C VAL A 240 33.19 -11.93 -11.30
N LYS A 241 32.76 -11.13 -12.28
CA LYS A 241 32.82 -11.50 -13.71
C LYS A 241 34.24 -11.55 -14.25
N ASP A 242 35.18 -10.86 -13.62
CA ASP A 242 36.58 -10.83 -14.03
C ASP A 242 37.35 -12.04 -13.47
N LEU A 243 36.69 -12.91 -12.70
CA LEU A 243 37.30 -14.03 -12.03
C LEU A 243 37.65 -15.15 -13.04
N PRO A 244 38.93 -15.49 -13.23
CA PRO A 244 39.34 -16.47 -14.23
C PRO A 244 39.16 -17.90 -13.72
N LEU A 245 37.90 -18.37 -13.66
CA LEU A 245 37.51 -19.63 -13.01
C LEU A 245 38.39 -20.83 -13.44
N GLN A 246 38.59 -21.01 -14.75
CA GLN A 246 39.39 -22.11 -15.32
C GLN A 246 40.86 -22.13 -14.86
N LYS A 247 41.43 -20.97 -14.53
CA LYS A 247 42.82 -20.89 -14.03
C LYS A 247 42.89 -21.16 -12.54
N LEU A 248 41.82 -20.84 -11.82
CA LEU A 248 41.77 -20.95 -10.36
C LEU A 248 41.67 -22.40 -9.90
N SER A 249 40.98 -23.27 -10.67
CA SER A 249 40.85 -24.72 -10.43
C SER A 249 42.19 -25.45 -10.25
N ASN A 250 43.27 -24.91 -10.81
CA ASN A 250 44.61 -25.51 -10.73
C ASN A 250 45.36 -25.21 -9.42
N PHE A 251 44.81 -24.38 -8.53
CA PHE A 251 45.47 -23.94 -7.30
C PHE A 251 44.80 -24.53 -6.05
N ASN A 252 45.62 -24.94 -5.07
CA ASN A 252 45.11 -25.57 -3.85
C ASN A 252 44.75 -24.53 -2.79
N ILE A 253 45.57 -23.48 -2.64
CA ILE A 253 45.38 -22.42 -1.65
C ILE A 253 45.28 -21.08 -2.38
N ILE A 254 44.14 -20.41 -2.24
CA ILE A 254 43.91 -19.11 -2.86
C ILE A 254 43.72 -18.03 -1.80
N GLY A 255 44.53 -16.99 -1.87
CA GLY A 255 44.46 -15.83 -1.00
C GLY A 255 43.62 -14.72 -1.63
N VAL A 256 42.67 -14.15 -0.89
CA VAL A 256 41.85 -13.02 -1.35
C VAL A 256 42.15 -11.79 -0.50
N ILE A 257 42.48 -10.68 -1.15
CA ILE A 257 42.65 -9.39 -0.50
C ILE A 257 41.93 -8.29 -1.28
N ALA A 258 41.27 -7.38 -0.57
CA ALA A 258 40.54 -6.29 -1.19
C ALA A 258 41.10 -4.91 -0.84
N GLY A 259 41.06 -4.00 -1.81
CA GLY A 259 41.44 -2.61 -1.65
C GLY A 259 40.56 -1.84 -0.67
N ALA A 260 41.06 -0.73 -0.14
CA ALA A 260 40.38 0.11 0.86
C ALA A 260 39.08 0.77 0.35
N SER A 261 38.87 0.78 -0.97
CA SER A 261 37.68 1.32 -1.65
C SER A 261 36.78 0.22 -2.22
N THR A 262 37.04 -1.04 -1.88
CA THR A 262 36.23 -2.19 -2.31
C THR A 262 35.20 -2.51 -1.23
N PRO A 263 33.89 -2.61 -1.55
CA PRO A 263 32.86 -2.98 -0.59
C PRO A 263 33.00 -4.42 -0.10
N ASP A 264 32.59 -4.67 1.14
CA ASP A 264 32.63 -5.99 1.76
C ASP A 264 31.79 -7.02 0.96
N GLN A 265 30.65 -6.59 0.41
CA GLN A 265 29.78 -7.41 -0.46
C GLN A 265 30.49 -7.99 -1.67
N VAL A 266 31.39 -7.23 -2.33
CA VAL A 266 32.12 -7.73 -3.50
C VAL A 266 33.10 -8.84 -3.10
N ILE A 267 33.63 -8.77 -1.87
CA ILE A 267 34.52 -9.80 -1.33
C ILE A 267 33.71 -11.07 -1.06
N GLU A 268 32.56 -10.94 -0.42
CA GLU A 268 31.64 -12.05 -0.15
C GLU A 268 31.19 -12.73 -1.44
N GLU A 269 30.79 -11.97 -2.46
CA GLU A 269 30.39 -12.53 -3.77
C GLU A 269 31.53 -13.31 -4.45
N VAL A 270 32.77 -12.81 -4.39
CA VAL A 270 33.94 -13.50 -4.94
C VAL A 270 34.22 -14.79 -4.17
N VAL A 271 34.17 -14.75 -2.84
CA VAL A 271 34.38 -15.94 -1.99
C VAL A 271 33.30 -16.98 -2.24
N ASN A 272 32.03 -16.59 -2.24
CA ASN A 272 30.90 -17.50 -2.50
C ASN A 272 31.02 -18.14 -3.88
N ARG A 273 31.35 -17.37 -4.93
CA ARG A 273 31.51 -17.93 -6.28
C ARG A 273 32.65 -18.93 -6.38
N MET A 274 33.70 -18.74 -5.58
CA MET A 274 34.83 -19.67 -5.50
C MET A 274 34.49 -20.90 -4.65
N ASP A 275 33.71 -20.76 -3.58
CA ASP A 275 33.19 -21.88 -2.80
C ASP A 275 32.21 -22.74 -3.63
N ASP A 276 31.36 -22.12 -4.44
CA ASP A 276 30.48 -22.82 -5.40
C ASP A 276 31.30 -23.71 -6.35
N LEU A 277 32.43 -23.22 -6.86
CA LEU A 277 33.33 -24.01 -7.72
C LEU A 277 33.92 -25.21 -6.98
N THR A 278 34.22 -25.08 -5.68
CA THR A 278 34.72 -26.21 -4.90
C THR A 278 33.68 -27.29 -4.67
N ASN A 279 32.40 -26.91 -4.57
CA ASN A 279 31.30 -27.84 -4.43
C ASN A 279 30.89 -28.43 -5.78
N GLU A 280 30.97 -27.67 -6.87
CA GLU A 280 30.66 -28.09 -8.24
C GLU A 280 31.74 -29.03 -8.83
N GLU A 281 33.04 -28.83 -8.57
CA GLU A 281 34.10 -29.66 -9.18
C GLU A 281 34.21 -31.09 -8.58
N LEU A 282 33.83 -31.28 -7.30
CA LEU A 282 33.77 -32.60 -6.68
C LEU A 282 32.56 -33.41 -7.15
N MET A 283 31.49 -32.71 -7.55
CA MET A 283 30.21 -33.27 -7.98
C MET A 283 30.24 -33.57 -9.50
N ASN A 284 30.70 -32.62 -10.32
CA ASN A 284 30.67 -32.70 -11.79
C ASN A 284 31.64 -33.74 -12.41
N SER A 285 32.78 -34.04 -11.78
CA SER A 285 33.72 -35.05 -12.33
C SER A 285 33.23 -36.50 -12.17
N ILE A 286 32.22 -36.74 -11.34
CA ILE A 286 31.55 -38.06 -11.17
C ILE A 286 30.16 -38.06 -11.81
N GLU A 287 29.53 -36.90 -12.01
CA GLU A 287 28.14 -36.75 -12.47
C GLU A 287 27.90 -36.53 -13.95
N ASP A 288 28.87 -36.02 -14.72
CA ASP A 288 28.62 -35.72 -16.15
C ASP A 288 28.44 -36.98 -17.04
N SER A 289 28.32 -38.16 -16.44
CA SER A 289 27.82 -39.37 -17.12
C SER A 289 26.56 -39.97 -16.49
N MET A 290 26.07 -39.45 -15.36
CA MET A 290 24.92 -40.00 -14.63
C MET A 290 24.16 -38.90 -13.89
N LYS A 291 22.91 -38.65 -14.31
CA LYS A 291 21.95 -37.77 -13.62
C LYS A 291 21.83 -38.25 -12.16
N LYS A 292 22.24 -37.47 -11.15
CA LYS A 292 21.97 -37.89 -9.75
C LYS A 292 20.50 -37.69 -9.45
N ILE A 293 19.85 -38.77 -9.04
CA ILE A 293 18.47 -38.80 -8.60
C ILE A 293 18.48 -39.14 -7.12
N TYR A 294 17.79 -38.36 -6.31
CA TYR A 294 17.60 -38.60 -4.89
C TYR A 294 16.16 -39.06 -4.60
N PRO A 295 15.93 -39.78 -3.48
CA PRO A 295 14.57 -40.04 -3.02
C PRO A 295 13.86 -38.70 -2.80
N ARG A 296 12.62 -38.62 -3.27
CA ARG A 296 11.73 -37.44 -3.26
C ARG A 296 11.91 -36.43 -4.39
N ASP A 297 12.79 -36.70 -5.35
CA ASP A 297 12.90 -35.86 -6.54
C ASP A 297 11.76 -36.11 -7.53
N VAL A 298 11.36 -35.08 -8.26
CA VAL A 298 10.50 -35.19 -9.45
C VAL A 298 11.40 -35.18 -10.67
N VAL A 299 11.34 -36.23 -11.47
CA VAL A 299 12.17 -36.40 -12.66
C VAL A 299 11.30 -36.67 -13.88
N ASN A 300 11.77 -36.22 -15.05
CA ASN A 300 11.13 -36.55 -16.32
C ASN A 300 11.70 -37.89 -16.78
N GLY A 301 10.83 -38.80 -17.19
CA GLY A 301 11.24 -40.04 -17.78
C GLY A 301 10.37 -40.43 -18.97
N THR A 302 10.91 -41.30 -19.81
CA THR A 302 10.26 -41.77 -21.03
C THR A 302 9.72 -43.17 -20.80
N ILE A 303 8.47 -43.42 -21.17
CA ILE A 303 7.86 -44.75 -20.99
C ILE A 303 8.53 -45.75 -21.94
N ILE A 304 9.15 -46.78 -21.37
CA ILE A 304 9.80 -47.86 -22.12
C ILE A 304 8.80 -48.97 -22.42
N ASP A 305 8.02 -49.36 -21.40
CA ASP A 305 7.11 -50.50 -21.48
C ASP A 305 5.92 -50.32 -20.53
N VAL A 306 4.74 -50.79 -20.95
CA VAL A 306 3.48 -50.66 -20.20
C VAL A 306 2.88 -52.06 -20.05
N LYS A 307 2.86 -52.57 -18.81
CA LYS A 307 2.18 -53.82 -18.45
C LYS A 307 0.83 -53.50 -17.79
N ASP A 308 0.05 -54.55 -17.52
CA ASP A 308 -1.27 -54.41 -16.91
C ASP A 308 -1.20 -53.94 -15.43
N ASP A 309 -0.06 -54.17 -14.77
CA ASP A 309 0.16 -53.90 -13.34
C ASP A 309 1.31 -52.92 -13.02
N GLU A 310 2.24 -52.74 -13.96
CA GLU A 310 3.45 -51.92 -13.78
C GLU A 310 3.85 -51.19 -15.07
N VAL A 311 4.36 -49.97 -14.94
CA VAL A 311 4.88 -49.17 -16.07
C VAL A 311 6.37 -48.90 -15.86
N PHE A 312 7.17 -49.20 -16.88
CA PHE A 312 8.62 -48.98 -16.89
C PHE A 312 8.93 -47.63 -17.54
N VAL A 313 9.74 -46.83 -16.85
CA VAL A 313 10.07 -45.45 -17.23
C VAL A 313 11.58 -45.26 -17.19
N ASP A 314 12.19 -44.87 -18.31
CA ASP A 314 13.59 -44.46 -18.39
C ASP A 314 13.73 -43.06 -17.77
N ILE A 315 14.38 -42.98 -16.62
CA ILE A 315 14.66 -41.71 -15.92
C ILE A 315 16.10 -41.22 -16.14
N GLN A 316 16.82 -41.80 -17.12
CA GLN A 316 18.22 -41.48 -17.44
C GLN A 316 19.15 -41.69 -16.23
N TYR A 317 18.89 -42.75 -15.46
CA TYR A 317 19.65 -43.15 -14.28
C TYR A 317 20.33 -44.50 -14.48
N ARG A 318 21.07 -44.98 -13.46
CA ARG A 318 21.72 -46.30 -13.47
C ARG A 318 20.75 -47.47 -13.62
N ALA A 319 19.48 -47.27 -13.28
CA ALA A 319 18.42 -48.28 -13.31
C ALA A 319 17.12 -47.65 -13.80
N ASP A 320 16.28 -48.47 -14.44
CA ASP A 320 14.97 -48.07 -14.91
C ASP A 320 14.02 -47.85 -13.74
N GLY A 321 13.08 -46.93 -13.93
CA GLY A 321 12.04 -46.63 -12.96
C GLY A 321 10.79 -47.47 -13.17
N ILE A 322 10.11 -47.84 -12.09
CA ILE A 322 8.86 -48.61 -12.12
C ILE A 322 7.74 -47.87 -11.38
N VAL A 323 6.61 -47.69 -12.04
CA VAL A 323 5.37 -47.16 -11.46
C VAL A 323 4.39 -48.31 -11.30
N LYS A 324 4.03 -48.64 -10.05
CA LYS A 324 3.04 -49.69 -9.71
C LYS A 324 1.63 -49.10 -9.71
N LEU A 325 0.60 -49.91 -9.99
CA LEU A 325 -0.83 -49.51 -10.00
C LEU A 325 -1.26 -48.67 -8.78
N ASP A 326 -0.76 -48.98 -7.58
CA ASP A 326 -1.11 -48.27 -6.34
C ASP A 326 -0.59 -46.83 -6.29
N GLU A 327 0.47 -46.53 -7.04
CA GLU A 327 1.11 -45.22 -7.10
C GLU A 327 0.75 -44.43 -8.37
N MET A 328 -0.18 -44.96 -9.17
CA MET A 328 -0.88 -44.29 -10.28
C MET A 328 -2.12 -43.51 -9.80
N THR A 329 -2.60 -42.59 -10.64
CA THR A 329 -3.82 -41.81 -10.38
C THR A 329 -5.07 -42.67 -10.58
N GLU A 330 -6.25 -42.23 -10.09
CA GLU A 330 -7.49 -43.00 -10.21
C GLU A 330 -7.85 -43.26 -11.69
N GLU A 331 -7.66 -42.27 -12.57
CA GLU A 331 -7.88 -42.39 -14.02
C GLU A 331 -6.87 -43.33 -14.69
N GLN A 332 -5.59 -43.26 -14.31
CA GLN A 332 -4.53 -44.11 -14.84
C GLN A 332 -4.66 -45.57 -14.39
N ARG A 333 -5.27 -45.81 -13.22
CA ARG A 333 -5.50 -47.15 -12.65
C ARG A 333 -6.61 -47.91 -13.38
N GLU A 334 -7.61 -47.22 -13.91
CA GLU A 334 -8.73 -47.87 -14.60
C GLU A 334 -8.33 -48.47 -15.95
N ASN A 335 -7.43 -47.81 -16.70
CA ASN A 335 -6.86 -48.32 -17.95
C ASN A 335 -5.40 -47.84 -18.14
N PRO A 336 -4.39 -48.63 -17.73
CA PRO A 336 -2.98 -48.27 -17.90
C PRO A 336 -2.55 -48.21 -19.37
N LYS A 337 -3.08 -49.12 -20.21
CA LYS A 337 -2.71 -49.25 -21.64
C LYS A 337 -3.24 -48.14 -22.54
N ASP A 338 -4.34 -47.49 -22.15
CA ASP A 338 -4.92 -46.39 -22.94
C ASP A 338 -4.38 -45.02 -22.52
N ASN A 339 -3.84 -44.90 -21.29
CA ASN A 339 -3.32 -43.64 -20.74
C ASN A 339 -1.81 -43.44 -20.93
N PHE A 340 -1.08 -44.50 -21.24
CA PHE A 340 0.38 -44.47 -21.40
C PHE A 340 0.79 -45.06 -22.74
N GLU A 341 1.37 -44.22 -23.61
CA GLU A 341 1.97 -44.67 -24.86
C GLU A 341 3.48 -44.90 -24.71
N ILE A 342 4.00 -45.96 -25.32
CA ILE A 342 5.45 -46.23 -25.35
C ILE A 342 6.16 -45.07 -26.06
N GLY A 343 7.16 -44.48 -25.41
CA GLY A 343 7.89 -43.31 -25.90
C GLY A 343 7.34 -41.95 -25.44
N GLN A 344 6.24 -41.92 -24.68
CA GLN A 344 5.72 -40.69 -24.08
C GLN A 344 6.59 -40.22 -22.91
N GLU A 345 6.81 -38.92 -22.80
CA GLU A 345 7.46 -38.31 -21.63
C GLU A 345 6.45 -38.10 -20.50
N VAL A 346 6.82 -38.54 -19.30
CA VAL A 346 6.02 -38.42 -18.08
C VAL A 346 6.85 -37.90 -16.92
N GLU A 347 6.25 -37.05 -16.08
CA GLU A 347 6.86 -36.60 -14.85
C GLU A 347 6.54 -37.58 -13.71
N VAL A 348 7.57 -38.05 -13.03
CA VAL A 348 7.47 -39.11 -12.03
C VAL A 348 8.21 -38.72 -10.75
N TYR A 349 7.61 -39.03 -9.61
CA TYR A 349 8.18 -38.78 -8.28
C TYR A 349 8.93 -40.00 -7.78
N VAL A 350 10.18 -39.83 -7.36
CA VAL A 350 11.04 -40.91 -6.89
C VAL A 350 10.72 -41.24 -5.44
N ILE A 351 10.15 -42.41 -5.18
CA ILE A 351 9.85 -42.87 -3.82
C ILE A 351 11.10 -43.47 -3.18
N LYS A 352 11.77 -44.39 -3.89
CA LYS A 352 12.96 -45.12 -3.44
C LYS A 352 13.88 -45.42 -4.61
N LEU A 353 15.18 -45.41 -4.37
CA LEU A 353 16.21 -45.72 -5.37
C LEU A 353 16.43 -47.22 -5.61
N ASP A 354 15.93 -48.07 -4.71
CA ASP A 354 16.00 -49.53 -4.83
C ASP A 354 14.77 -50.13 -4.13
N ASP A 355 13.97 -50.88 -4.88
CA ASP A 355 12.79 -51.59 -4.37
C ASP A 355 13.10 -53.03 -3.89
N GLY A 356 14.36 -53.47 -4.00
CA GLY A 356 14.82 -54.82 -3.68
C GLY A 356 15.19 -55.65 -4.91
N GLU A 357 14.72 -55.27 -6.10
CA GLU A 357 15.06 -55.90 -7.38
C GLU A 357 16.02 -55.06 -8.24
N GLY A 358 16.52 -53.93 -7.72
CA GLY A 358 17.45 -53.06 -8.40
C GLY A 358 16.82 -51.97 -9.28
N ASN A 359 15.49 -51.79 -9.21
CA ASN A 359 14.74 -50.75 -9.94
C ASN A 359 14.41 -49.54 -9.06
N VAL A 360 14.19 -48.37 -9.67
CA VAL A 360 13.78 -47.15 -8.97
C VAL A 360 12.26 -47.10 -8.84
N SER A 361 11.72 -47.02 -7.63
CA SER A 361 10.26 -46.94 -7.43
C SER A 361 9.76 -45.51 -7.63
N LEU A 362 8.78 -45.35 -8.52
CA LEU A 362 8.25 -44.08 -8.98
C LEU A 362 6.74 -43.94 -8.70
N SER A 363 6.24 -42.70 -8.62
CA SER A 363 4.82 -42.37 -8.48
C SER A 363 4.41 -41.20 -9.37
N THR A 364 3.38 -41.38 -10.18
CA THR A 364 2.74 -40.30 -10.95
C THR A 364 1.72 -39.54 -10.10
N ARG A 365 1.01 -40.24 -9.21
CA ARG A 365 -0.01 -39.65 -8.32
C ARG A 365 0.53 -38.51 -7.43
N ARG A 366 1.77 -38.65 -6.94
CA ARG A 366 2.38 -37.63 -6.07
C ARG A 366 2.80 -36.36 -6.83
N VAL A 367 3.16 -36.49 -8.11
CA VAL A 367 3.50 -35.35 -8.98
C VAL A 367 2.26 -34.52 -9.26
N GLU A 368 1.16 -35.15 -9.62
CA GLU A 368 -0.12 -34.45 -9.82
C GLU A 368 -0.61 -33.78 -8.53
N GLY A 369 -0.45 -34.44 -7.38
CA GLY A 369 -0.74 -33.81 -6.09
C GLY A 369 0.01 -32.49 -5.88
N MET A 370 1.31 -32.44 -6.19
CA MET A 370 2.11 -31.20 -6.10
C MET A 370 1.67 -30.14 -7.11
N LYS A 371 1.32 -30.55 -8.35
CA LYS A 371 0.77 -29.63 -9.36
C LYS A 371 -0.55 -29.03 -8.91
N ASN A 372 -1.43 -29.84 -8.32
CA ASN A 372 -2.73 -29.38 -7.82
C ASN A 372 -2.55 -28.40 -6.66
N TRP A 373 -1.61 -28.64 -5.73
CA TRP A 373 -1.27 -27.67 -4.67
C TRP A 373 -0.72 -26.35 -5.24
N LYS A 374 0.13 -26.42 -6.29
CA LYS A 374 0.65 -25.23 -6.97
C LYS A 374 -0.47 -24.45 -7.66
N ASN A 375 -1.37 -25.12 -8.37
CA ASN A 375 -2.51 -24.49 -9.04
C ASN A 375 -3.46 -23.82 -8.02
N LEU A 376 -3.72 -24.47 -6.88
CA LEU A 376 -4.52 -23.87 -5.80
C LEU A 376 -3.84 -22.64 -5.17
N ARG A 377 -2.51 -22.63 -5.11
CA ARG A 377 -1.75 -21.46 -4.65
C ARG A 377 -1.84 -20.31 -5.64
N GLU A 378 -1.71 -20.59 -6.93
CA GLU A 378 -1.90 -19.59 -7.99
C GLU A 378 -3.33 -19.04 -7.97
N ALA A 379 -4.34 -19.90 -7.77
CA ALA A 379 -5.73 -19.47 -7.61
C ALA A 379 -5.93 -18.58 -6.36
N TYR A 380 -5.27 -18.88 -5.24
CA TYR A 380 -5.29 -18.04 -4.03
C TYR A 380 -4.60 -16.68 -4.24
N GLU A 381 -3.44 -16.64 -4.91
CA GLU A 381 -2.71 -15.40 -5.18
C GLU A 381 -3.47 -14.49 -6.17
N ASN A 382 -4.24 -15.07 -7.09
CA ASN A 382 -5.04 -14.35 -8.08
C ASN A 382 -6.50 -14.12 -7.65
N ASP A 383 -6.86 -14.44 -6.40
CA ASP A 383 -8.21 -14.32 -5.85
C ASP A 383 -9.31 -15.02 -6.68
N GLN A 384 -8.98 -16.15 -7.30
CA GLN A 384 -9.87 -16.90 -8.18
C GLN A 384 -10.75 -17.89 -7.42
N THR A 385 -11.96 -18.12 -7.93
CA THR A 385 -12.87 -19.14 -7.44
C THR A 385 -12.48 -20.53 -7.95
N VAL A 386 -12.64 -21.55 -7.11
CA VAL A 386 -12.34 -22.94 -7.40
C VAL A 386 -13.59 -23.80 -7.24
N GLU A 387 -13.81 -24.70 -8.18
CA GLU A 387 -14.93 -25.65 -8.17
C GLU A 387 -14.64 -26.83 -7.22
N GLY A 388 -15.62 -27.22 -6.40
CA GLY A 388 -15.46 -28.32 -5.46
C GLY A 388 -16.74 -29.02 -5.05
N ASP A 389 -16.62 -30.32 -4.83
CA ASP A 389 -17.72 -31.19 -4.40
C ASP A 389 -17.75 -31.33 -2.88
N VAL A 390 -18.92 -31.09 -2.27
CA VAL A 390 -19.08 -31.28 -0.83
C VAL A 390 -19.20 -32.77 -0.50
N THR A 391 -18.14 -33.36 0.04
CA THR A 391 -18.07 -34.80 0.32
C THR A 391 -18.60 -35.19 1.71
N GLY A 392 -18.63 -34.25 2.66
CA GLY A 392 -19.07 -34.57 4.02
C GLY A 392 -19.35 -33.37 4.90
N ALA A 393 -19.96 -33.62 6.06
CA ALA A 393 -20.31 -32.61 7.05
C ALA A 393 -19.90 -33.05 8.47
N ASN A 394 -19.29 -32.14 9.25
CA ASN A 394 -18.95 -32.36 10.65
C ASN A 394 -19.60 -31.29 11.55
N LYS A 395 -19.38 -31.35 12.87
CA LYS A 395 -20.00 -30.40 13.83
C LYS A 395 -19.53 -28.94 13.67
N GLY A 396 -18.42 -28.71 12.97
CA GLY A 396 -17.81 -27.39 12.79
C GLY A 396 -17.93 -26.81 11.37
N GLY A 397 -18.36 -27.58 10.38
CA GLY A 397 -18.39 -27.16 8.98
C GLY A 397 -18.55 -28.31 7.97
N LEU A 398 -18.23 -28.03 6.71
CA LEU A 398 -18.30 -28.94 5.58
C LEU A 398 -16.91 -29.33 5.08
N THR A 399 -16.78 -30.53 4.52
CA THR A 399 -15.58 -30.98 3.81
C THR A 399 -15.87 -30.98 2.32
N ALA A 400 -15.08 -30.24 1.55
CA ALA A 400 -15.20 -30.13 0.11
C ALA A 400 -13.93 -30.68 -0.57
N ARG A 401 -14.08 -31.38 -1.70
CA ARG A 401 -12.97 -31.88 -2.50
C ARG A 401 -12.79 -30.95 -3.70
N VAL A 402 -11.60 -30.36 -3.82
CA VAL A 402 -11.23 -29.41 -4.88
C VAL A 402 -9.97 -29.95 -5.55
N MET A 403 -10.00 -30.21 -6.86
CA MET A 403 -8.85 -30.73 -7.64
C MET A 403 -8.16 -31.95 -6.97
N GLY A 404 -8.94 -32.86 -6.40
CA GLY A 404 -8.42 -34.06 -5.70
C GLY A 404 -7.89 -33.83 -4.28
N ILE A 405 -7.92 -32.60 -3.76
CA ILE A 405 -7.47 -32.23 -2.41
C ILE A 405 -8.69 -31.98 -1.51
N ASN A 406 -8.62 -32.44 -0.26
CA ASN A 406 -9.68 -32.21 0.73
C ASN A 406 -9.50 -30.85 1.41
N GLY A 407 -10.50 -29.98 1.28
CA GLY A 407 -10.63 -28.70 1.97
C GLY A 407 -11.77 -28.68 2.99
N PHE A 408 -11.73 -27.69 3.88
CA PHE A 408 -12.71 -27.49 4.94
C PHE A 408 -13.37 -26.12 4.82
N VAL A 409 -14.70 -26.09 4.83
CA VAL A 409 -15.52 -24.87 4.86
C VAL A 409 -16.09 -24.72 6.27
N PRO A 410 -15.63 -23.76 7.09
CA PRO A 410 -16.18 -23.51 8.42
C PRO A 410 -17.66 -23.12 8.37
N ALA A 411 -18.44 -23.46 9.41
CA ALA A 411 -19.87 -23.14 9.47
C ALA A 411 -20.21 -21.65 9.25
N SER A 412 -19.32 -20.74 9.68
CA SER A 412 -19.48 -19.29 9.49
C SER A 412 -19.22 -18.80 8.06
N GLN A 413 -18.64 -19.65 7.20
CA GLN A 413 -18.24 -19.33 5.83
C GLN A 413 -19.09 -20.07 4.78
N ILE A 414 -20.16 -20.75 5.20
CA ILE A 414 -21.08 -21.46 4.30
C ILE A 414 -22.12 -20.50 3.70
N ALA A 415 -22.67 -19.60 4.53
CA ALA A 415 -23.72 -18.67 4.15
C ALA A 415 -23.68 -17.44 5.09
N PRO A 416 -24.23 -16.29 4.66
CA PRO A 416 -24.36 -15.09 5.51
C PRO A 416 -25.31 -15.27 6.70
N TYR A 417 -26.13 -16.34 6.71
CA TYR A 417 -27.03 -16.68 7.79
C TYR A 417 -26.66 -18.01 8.48
N PHE A 418 -27.07 -18.15 9.75
CA PHE A 418 -26.77 -19.34 10.53
C PHE A 418 -27.57 -20.55 10.03
N VAL A 419 -26.89 -21.53 9.43
CA VAL A 419 -27.50 -22.79 9.00
C VAL A 419 -27.40 -23.84 10.10
N LYS A 420 -28.53 -24.30 10.63
CA LYS A 420 -28.58 -25.33 11.69
C LYS A 420 -28.27 -26.75 11.19
N ASN A 421 -28.42 -27.03 9.89
CA ASN A 421 -28.27 -28.38 9.35
C ASN A 421 -27.47 -28.39 8.05
N PHE A 422 -26.16 -28.59 8.16
CA PHE A 422 -25.22 -28.62 7.04
C PHE A 422 -25.34 -29.89 6.18
N LYS A 423 -25.97 -30.96 6.69
CA LYS A 423 -26.06 -32.26 5.99
C LYS A 423 -26.83 -32.21 4.67
N LYS A 424 -27.65 -31.18 4.46
CA LYS A 424 -28.43 -31.01 3.23
C LYS A 424 -27.55 -30.73 2.01
N PHE A 425 -26.35 -30.18 2.22
CA PHE A 425 -25.46 -29.73 1.17
C PHE A 425 -24.41 -30.77 0.76
N VAL A 426 -24.44 -31.97 1.35
CA VAL A 426 -23.50 -33.04 1.01
C VAL A 426 -23.90 -33.62 -0.35
N GLY A 427 -22.94 -33.64 -1.28
CA GLY A 427 -23.14 -34.05 -2.67
C GLY A 427 -23.46 -32.90 -3.63
N GLU A 428 -23.50 -31.66 -3.15
CA GLU A 428 -23.59 -30.50 -4.04
C GLU A 428 -22.21 -30.07 -4.56
N HIS A 429 -22.22 -29.51 -5.77
CA HIS A 429 -21.06 -28.94 -6.44
C HIS A 429 -21.09 -27.42 -6.29
N TRP A 430 -20.05 -26.82 -5.72
CA TRP A 430 -20.00 -25.39 -5.38
C TRP A 430 -18.75 -24.71 -5.94
N ASP A 431 -18.95 -23.45 -6.35
CA ASP A 431 -17.86 -22.49 -6.48
C ASP A 431 -17.45 -22.00 -5.10
N LEU A 432 -16.16 -22.10 -4.79
CA LEU A 432 -15.58 -21.79 -3.48
C LEU A 432 -14.39 -20.87 -3.63
N LYS A 433 -14.23 -19.93 -2.69
CA LYS A 433 -13.06 -19.06 -2.60
C LYS A 433 -12.09 -19.60 -1.56
N ILE A 434 -10.79 -19.53 -1.83
CA ILE A 434 -9.76 -19.99 -0.89
C ILE A 434 -9.47 -18.89 0.14
N ILE A 435 -9.74 -19.14 1.42
CA ILE A 435 -9.38 -18.19 2.50
C ILE A 435 -7.94 -18.40 2.98
N SER A 436 -7.54 -19.67 3.11
CA SER A 436 -6.24 -20.01 3.66
C SER A 436 -5.76 -21.33 3.10
N ILE A 437 -4.50 -21.32 2.64
CA ILE A 437 -3.81 -22.49 2.13
C ILE A 437 -2.53 -22.72 2.96
N ASP A 438 -2.38 -23.92 3.52
CA ASP A 438 -1.21 -24.31 4.30
C ASP A 438 -0.69 -25.67 3.81
N GLU A 439 0.25 -25.60 2.87
CA GLU A 439 0.85 -26.74 2.16
C GLU A 439 1.57 -27.70 3.12
N ARG A 440 2.20 -27.19 4.18
CA ARG A 440 2.95 -28.02 5.14
C ARG A 440 2.04 -28.90 5.97
N LYS A 441 0.81 -28.46 6.23
CA LYS A 441 -0.19 -29.17 7.04
C LYS A 441 -1.26 -29.85 6.20
N ASN A 442 -1.16 -29.78 4.86
CA ASN A 442 -2.19 -30.21 3.92
C ASN A 442 -3.57 -29.65 4.30
N ARG A 443 -3.64 -28.36 4.68
CA ARG A 443 -4.88 -27.72 5.14
C ARG A 443 -5.32 -26.65 4.15
N LEU A 444 -6.51 -26.83 3.60
CA LEU A 444 -7.18 -25.90 2.71
C LEU A 444 -8.48 -25.42 3.37
N VAL A 445 -8.63 -24.11 3.56
CA VAL A 445 -9.84 -23.49 4.13
C VAL A 445 -10.55 -22.72 3.04
N LEU A 446 -11.83 -23.04 2.84
CA LEU A 446 -12.66 -22.56 1.74
C LEU A 446 -13.85 -21.75 2.26
N SER A 447 -14.36 -20.84 1.44
CA SER A 447 -15.51 -19.97 1.72
C SER A 447 -16.50 -20.00 0.57
N ARG A 448 -17.78 -20.14 0.91
CA ARG A 448 -18.89 -19.86 -0.01
C ARG A 448 -19.48 -18.46 0.24
N LYS A 449 -19.34 -17.94 1.47
CA LYS A 449 -19.94 -16.68 1.90
C LYS A 449 -19.53 -15.51 1.00
N ASP A 450 -18.25 -15.40 0.67
CA ASP A 450 -17.72 -14.25 -0.07
C ASP A 450 -18.34 -14.14 -1.48
N ILE A 451 -18.56 -15.27 -2.16
CA ILE A 451 -19.21 -15.31 -3.49
C ILE A 451 -20.69 -14.96 -3.39
N VAL A 452 -21.36 -15.41 -2.32
CA VAL A 452 -22.77 -15.09 -2.09
C VAL A 452 -22.94 -13.61 -1.74
N GLU A 453 -22.00 -13.03 -0.98
CA GLU A 453 -21.97 -11.59 -0.68
C GLU A 453 -21.68 -10.75 -1.92
N GLU A 454 -20.73 -11.14 -2.77
CA GLU A 454 -20.46 -10.44 -4.04
C GLU A 454 -21.70 -10.42 -4.94
N LYS A 455 -22.41 -11.56 -5.08
CA LYS A 455 -23.69 -11.61 -5.84
C LYS A 455 -24.80 -10.77 -5.21
N LEU A 456 -24.82 -10.64 -3.89
CA LEU A 456 -25.77 -9.77 -3.18
C LEU A 456 -25.45 -8.30 -3.44
N ASP A 457 -24.17 -7.91 -3.40
CA ASP A 457 -23.73 -6.53 -3.67
C ASP A 457 -24.00 -6.13 -5.12
N GLU A 458 -23.76 -7.02 -6.09
CA GLU A 458 -24.15 -6.80 -7.49
C GLU A 458 -25.66 -6.52 -7.62
N GLN A 459 -26.51 -7.31 -6.95
CA GLN A 459 -27.95 -7.08 -6.94
C GLN A 459 -28.35 -5.77 -6.23
N TRP A 460 -27.60 -5.32 -5.22
CA TRP A 460 -27.84 -4.02 -4.57
C TRP A 460 -27.47 -2.82 -5.44
N ASP A 461 -26.53 -2.98 -6.36
CA ASP A 461 -26.14 -1.92 -7.29
C ASP A 461 -27.10 -1.78 -8.47
N GLU A 462 -27.87 -2.83 -8.79
CA GLU A 462 -28.93 -2.79 -9.81
C GLU A 462 -30.24 -2.13 -9.33
N LEU A 463 -30.42 -1.93 -8.02
CA LEU A 463 -31.67 -1.42 -7.44
C LEU A 463 -31.61 0.09 -7.15
N GLU A 464 -32.55 0.84 -7.71
CA GLU A 464 -32.69 2.28 -7.49
C GLU A 464 -33.96 2.65 -6.69
N GLU A 465 -33.89 3.71 -5.88
CA GLU A 465 -35.06 4.24 -5.19
C GLU A 465 -36.11 4.74 -6.20
N GLY A 466 -37.35 4.29 -6.07
CA GLY A 466 -38.45 4.62 -6.98
C GLY A 466 -38.67 3.61 -8.12
N GLN A 467 -37.85 2.57 -8.24
CA GLN A 467 -38.09 1.48 -9.20
C GLN A 467 -39.32 0.65 -8.81
N VAL A 468 -40.09 0.22 -9.81
CA VAL A 468 -41.21 -0.72 -9.63
C VAL A 468 -40.69 -2.13 -9.91
N ILE A 469 -40.91 -3.03 -8.97
CA ILE A 469 -40.42 -4.40 -8.99
C ILE A 469 -41.53 -5.36 -8.56
N THR A 470 -41.52 -6.55 -9.14
CA THR A 470 -42.40 -7.66 -8.75
C THR A 470 -41.70 -8.48 -7.66
N GLY A 471 -42.40 -8.73 -6.55
CA GLY A 471 -41.87 -9.56 -5.48
C GLY A 471 -42.94 -10.49 -4.92
N LYS A 472 -42.51 -11.60 -4.32
CA LYS A 472 -43.39 -12.65 -3.80
C LYS A 472 -43.57 -12.51 -2.30
N VAL A 473 -44.79 -12.58 -1.79
CA VAL A 473 -45.05 -12.47 -0.34
C VAL A 473 -44.51 -13.70 0.39
N ALA A 474 -43.40 -13.56 1.12
CA ALA A 474 -42.80 -14.64 1.90
C ALA A 474 -43.52 -14.87 3.24
N ARG A 475 -43.90 -13.78 3.94
CA ARG A 475 -44.59 -13.85 5.23
C ARG A 475 -45.42 -12.59 5.53
N LEU A 476 -46.50 -12.77 6.28
CA LEU A 476 -47.40 -11.69 6.73
C LEU A 476 -47.28 -11.51 8.25
N THR A 477 -47.23 -10.25 8.69
CA THR A 477 -47.23 -9.85 10.11
C THR A 477 -48.28 -8.78 10.37
N ASP A 478 -48.60 -8.50 11.62
CA ASP A 478 -49.70 -7.57 11.95
C ASP A 478 -49.41 -6.11 11.56
N PHE A 479 -48.13 -5.74 11.41
CA PHE A 479 -47.71 -4.38 11.02
C PHE A 479 -47.28 -4.26 9.54
N GLY A 480 -47.25 -5.37 8.78
CA GLY A 480 -46.83 -5.34 7.38
C GLY A 480 -46.58 -6.72 6.74
N ALA A 481 -46.26 -6.71 5.46
CA ALA A 481 -45.92 -7.89 4.66
C ALA A 481 -44.44 -7.89 4.28
N PHE A 482 -43.79 -9.06 4.36
CA PHE A 482 -42.44 -9.25 3.84
C PHE A 482 -42.51 -9.89 2.46
N ILE A 483 -41.84 -9.25 1.52
CA ILE A 483 -41.88 -9.57 0.11
C ILE A 483 -40.45 -9.91 -0.32
N GLU A 484 -40.26 -11.12 -0.83
CA GLU A 484 -39.02 -11.62 -1.38
C GLU A 484 -38.86 -11.09 -2.81
N ILE A 485 -37.77 -10.37 -3.04
CA ILE A 485 -37.42 -9.79 -4.34
C ILE A 485 -36.04 -10.35 -4.71
N GLY A 486 -36.02 -11.37 -5.57
CA GLY A 486 -34.77 -12.05 -5.93
C GLY A 486 -34.10 -12.68 -4.71
N SER A 487 -32.96 -12.14 -4.27
CA SER A 487 -32.22 -12.59 -3.07
C SER A 487 -32.38 -11.65 -1.86
N LEU A 488 -33.22 -10.61 -1.95
CA LEU A 488 -33.38 -9.57 -0.94
C LEU A 488 -34.79 -9.56 -0.34
N ASP A 489 -34.88 -9.20 0.94
CA ASP A 489 -36.15 -9.07 1.68
C ASP A 489 -36.63 -7.61 1.71
N GLY A 490 -37.83 -7.37 1.21
CA GLY A 490 -38.53 -6.09 1.31
C GLY A 490 -39.66 -6.10 2.35
N LEU A 491 -39.89 -4.96 3.00
CA LEU A 491 -40.98 -4.75 3.95
C LEU A 491 -41.98 -3.75 3.39
N LEU A 492 -43.24 -4.18 3.28
CA LEU A 492 -44.40 -3.36 2.93
C LEU A 492 -45.21 -3.07 4.19
N HIS A 493 -45.27 -1.80 4.62
CA HIS A 493 -46.00 -1.40 5.81
C HIS A 493 -47.51 -1.35 5.56
N VAL A 494 -48.34 -1.62 6.57
CA VAL A 494 -49.83 -1.57 6.47
C VAL A 494 -50.35 -0.27 5.83
N SER A 495 -49.73 0.86 6.16
CA SER A 495 -50.11 2.19 5.68
C SER A 495 -49.78 2.46 4.20
N ASP A 496 -48.94 1.63 3.60
CA ASP A 496 -48.47 1.77 2.21
C ASP A 496 -49.12 0.74 1.27
N ILE A 497 -50.07 -0.07 1.76
CA ILE A 497 -50.81 -1.08 0.98
C ILE A 497 -51.93 -0.43 0.15
N ALA A 498 -52.72 0.49 0.71
CA ALA A 498 -53.88 1.12 0.05
C ALA A 498 -54.17 2.53 0.61
N TRP A 499 -54.98 3.35 -0.10
CA TRP A 499 -55.44 4.68 0.36
C TRP A 499 -56.50 4.60 1.47
N THR A 500 -57.31 3.55 1.46
CA THR A 500 -58.32 3.26 2.49
C THR A 500 -57.67 2.71 3.76
N ARG A 501 -58.28 2.97 4.92
CA ARG A 501 -57.79 2.48 6.22
C ARG A 501 -57.90 0.95 6.29
N VAL A 502 -56.77 0.26 6.17
CA VAL A 502 -56.68 -1.21 6.32
C VAL A 502 -56.21 -1.53 7.75
N GLU A 503 -57.00 -2.31 8.50
CA GLU A 503 -56.64 -2.73 9.87
C GLU A 503 -55.69 -3.93 9.90
N HIS A 504 -55.80 -4.87 8.95
CA HIS A 504 -54.92 -6.04 8.87
C HIS A 504 -54.45 -6.36 7.43
N PRO A 505 -53.14 -6.62 7.19
CA PRO A 505 -52.59 -6.98 5.87
C PRO A 505 -53.18 -8.25 5.26
N LYS A 506 -53.65 -9.18 6.10
CA LYS A 506 -54.18 -10.49 5.67
C LYS A 506 -55.48 -10.39 4.89
N ASP A 507 -56.19 -9.27 5.02
CA ASP A 507 -57.44 -9.04 4.29
C ASP A 507 -57.18 -8.64 2.83
N VAL A 508 -55.94 -8.28 2.50
CA VAL A 508 -55.56 -7.72 1.19
C VAL A 508 -54.48 -8.53 0.47
N LEU A 509 -53.65 -9.32 1.18
CA LEU A 509 -52.52 -10.07 0.62
C LEU A 509 -52.45 -11.50 1.17
N ASN A 510 -52.16 -12.50 0.31
CA ASN A 510 -51.90 -13.88 0.73
C ASN A 510 -50.40 -14.24 0.67
N ILE A 511 -50.00 -15.25 1.46
CA ILE A 511 -48.63 -15.79 1.44
C ILE A 511 -48.41 -16.50 0.10
N GLY A 512 -47.39 -16.06 -0.64
CA GLY A 512 -47.00 -16.60 -1.93
C GLY A 512 -47.52 -15.82 -3.14
N ASP A 513 -48.30 -14.75 -2.95
CA ASP A 513 -48.77 -13.89 -4.04
C ASP A 513 -47.61 -13.06 -4.63
N ASP A 514 -47.60 -12.93 -5.96
CA ASP A 514 -46.70 -12.03 -6.68
C ASP A 514 -47.35 -10.63 -6.76
N ILE A 515 -46.67 -9.62 -6.22
CA ILE A 515 -47.18 -8.25 -6.16
C ILE A 515 -46.17 -7.24 -6.70
N GLU A 516 -46.68 -6.25 -7.44
CA GLU A 516 -45.92 -5.10 -7.90
C GLU A 516 -45.85 -4.04 -6.80
N VAL A 517 -44.63 -3.63 -6.49
CA VAL A 517 -44.32 -2.72 -5.40
C VAL A 517 -43.21 -1.77 -5.82
N LYS A 518 -43.30 -0.53 -5.34
CA LYS A 518 -42.30 0.51 -5.61
C LYS A 518 -41.31 0.58 -4.45
N ILE A 519 -40.03 0.67 -4.77
CA ILE A 519 -38.96 0.87 -3.77
C ILE A 519 -39.08 2.29 -3.23
N LEU A 520 -39.35 2.43 -1.92
CA LEU A 520 -39.40 3.73 -1.24
C LEU A 520 -38.04 4.11 -0.67
N LYS A 521 -37.32 3.14 -0.09
CA LYS A 521 -36.04 3.37 0.56
C LYS A 521 -35.18 2.12 0.60
N LEU A 522 -33.90 2.27 0.30
CA LEU A 522 -32.91 1.20 0.34
C LEU A 522 -32.07 1.29 1.62
N ASN A 523 -31.90 0.18 2.34
CA ASN A 523 -30.99 0.11 3.49
C ASN A 523 -29.98 -1.03 3.31
N LYS A 524 -28.82 -0.67 2.72
CA LYS A 524 -27.71 -1.59 2.43
C LYS A 524 -27.13 -2.23 3.71
N GLU A 525 -27.08 -1.51 4.84
CA GLU A 525 -26.48 -2.03 6.10
C GLU A 525 -27.26 -3.18 6.74
N LYS A 526 -28.59 -3.22 6.57
CA LYS A 526 -29.46 -4.23 7.20
C LYS A 526 -30.03 -5.26 6.22
N ASN A 527 -29.59 -5.22 4.96
CA ASN A 527 -30.14 -6.01 3.86
C ASN A 527 -31.69 -5.95 3.77
N ARG A 528 -32.27 -4.75 3.88
CA ARG A 528 -33.73 -4.56 3.90
C ARG A 528 -34.17 -3.42 2.99
N ILE A 529 -35.25 -3.65 2.23
CA ILE A 529 -35.86 -2.66 1.34
C ILE A 529 -37.22 -2.23 1.89
N SER A 530 -37.53 -0.94 1.89
CA SER A 530 -38.88 -0.45 2.21
C SER A 530 -39.69 -0.31 0.93
N LEU A 531 -40.87 -0.91 0.89
CA LEU A 531 -41.71 -1.03 -0.30
C LEU A 531 -43.04 -0.31 -0.08
N GLY A 532 -43.61 0.23 -1.16
CA GLY A 532 -44.92 0.87 -1.16
C GLY A 532 -45.76 0.51 -2.38
N ARG A 533 -47.06 0.30 -2.17
CA ARG A 533 -48.05 -0.01 -3.22
C ARG A 533 -48.96 1.18 -3.51
N LYS A 534 -49.19 2.05 -2.51
CA LYS A 534 -50.09 3.21 -2.54
C LYS A 534 -49.84 4.20 -3.69
N GLN A 535 -48.58 4.41 -4.07
CA GLN A 535 -48.19 5.37 -5.11
C GLN A 535 -48.64 4.99 -6.52
N LEU A 536 -49.17 3.78 -6.72
CA LEU A 536 -49.68 3.27 -7.99
C LEU A 536 -51.21 3.42 -8.15
N LEU A 537 -51.93 3.90 -7.12
CA LEU A 537 -53.39 4.04 -7.12
C LEU A 537 -53.80 5.52 -7.30
N GLU A 538 -54.80 5.79 -8.15
CA GLU A 538 -55.27 7.15 -8.53
C GLU A 538 -55.96 7.91 -7.38
N LYS A 539 -55.91 9.25 -7.40
CA LYS A 539 -56.40 10.13 -6.31
C LYS A 539 -57.91 10.44 -6.45
N PRO A 540 -58.75 10.24 -5.40
CA PRO A 540 -60.20 10.46 -5.45
C PRO A 540 -60.66 11.88 -5.85
N PHE A 541 -59.92 12.93 -5.48
CA PHE A 541 -60.29 14.33 -5.79
C PHE A 541 -60.26 14.66 -7.30
N ALA A 542 -59.38 13.97 -8.05
CA ALA A 542 -59.30 14.12 -9.49
C ALA A 542 -60.54 13.54 -10.20
N GLU A 543 -61.16 12.51 -9.62
CA GLU A 543 -62.38 11.90 -10.13
C GLU A 543 -63.59 12.84 -9.92
N PHE A 544 -63.69 13.44 -8.73
CA PHE A 544 -64.77 14.39 -8.41
C PHE A 544 -64.77 15.67 -9.27
N THR A 545 -63.58 16.22 -9.57
CA THR A 545 -63.46 17.42 -10.43
C THR A 545 -63.87 17.15 -11.88
N ASN A 546 -63.80 15.89 -12.33
CA ASN A 546 -64.24 15.52 -13.68
C ASN A 546 -65.76 15.35 -13.80
N GLU A 547 -66.46 15.06 -12.70
CA GLU A 547 -67.90 14.77 -12.72
C GLU A 547 -68.81 15.98 -12.43
N HIS A 548 -68.30 17.05 -11.81
CA HIS A 548 -69.11 18.19 -11.36
C HIS A 548 -68.53 19.55 -11.75
N GLU A 549 -69.39 20.46 -12.22
CA GLU A 549 -69.02 21.82 -12.63
C GLU A 549 -69.53 22.90 -11.66
N VAL A 550 -68.90 24.08 -11.69
CA VAL A 550 -69.33 25.24 -10.88
C VAL A 550 -70.74 25.67 -11.29
N GLY A 551 -71.68 25.57 -10.35
CA GLY A 551 -73.09 25.87 -10.57
C GLY A 551 -74.01 24.65 -10.43
N ASP A 552 -73.47 23.44 -10.29
CA ASP A 552 -74.26 22.24 -10.04
C ASP A 552 -74.87 22.25 -8.63
N VAL A 553 -76.07 21.68 -8.51
CA VAL A 553 -76.77 21.48 -7.23
C VAL A 553 -76.63 20.03 -6.83
N ILE A 554 -76.06 19.81 -5.67
CA ILE A 554 -75.64 18.51 -5.14
C ILE A 554 -76.20 18.36 -3.73
N THR A 555 -76.57 17.15 -3.36
CA THR A 555 -76.95 16.81 -1.98
C THR A 555 -75.71 16.39 -1.22
N GLY A 556 -75.44 17.02 -0.08
CA GLY A 556 -74.32 16.65 0.77
C GLY A 556 -74.71 16.59 2.23
N LYS A 557 -73.93 15.84 3.02
CA LYS A 557 -74.19 15.65 4.45
C LYS A 557 -73.28 16.55 5.29
N VAL A 558 -73.86 17.29 6.24
CA VAL A 558 -73.08 18.16 7.13
C VAL A 558 -72.23 17.31 8.06
N VAL A 559 -70.90 17.33 7.93
CA VAL A 559 -69.98 16.60 8.80
C VAL A 559 -69.56 17.44 10.00
N ASN A 560 -69.44 18.77 9.82
CA ASN A 560 -68.98 19.67 10.88
C ASN A 560 -69.55 21.08 10.75
N LEU A 561 -69.80 21.76 11.87
CA LEU A 561 -70.29 23.14 11.94
C LEU A 561 -69.32 23.99 12.77
N LEU A 562 -68.81 25.07 12.19
CA LEU A 562 -67.96 26.05 12.86
C LEU A 562 -68.63 27.44 12.83
N ASP A 563 -68.17 28.35 13.69
CA ASP A 563 -68.79 29.69 13.87
C ASP A 563 -68.86 30.53 12.56
N PHE A 564 -68.00 30.24 11.58
CA PHE A 564 -67.93 30.97 10.30
C PHE A 564 -68.50 30.20 9.10
N GLY A 565 -68.89 28.93 9.26
CA GLY A 565 -69.42 28.12 8.17
C GLY A 565 -69.67 26.65 8.50
N ALA A 566 -70.31 25.94 7.56
CA ALA A 566 -70.63 24.51 7.64
C ALA A 566 -69.81 23.70 6.65
N PHE A 567 -69.21 22.58 7.07
CA PHE A 567 -68.55 21.62 6.21
C PHE A 567 -69.51 20.49 5.84
N VAL A 568 -69.63 20.25 4.55
CA VAL A 568 -70.56 19.30 3.96
C VAL A 568 -69.77 18.34 3.09
N GLU A 569 -69.86 17.04 3.39
CA GLU A 569 -69.31 15.97 2.57
C GLU A 569 -70.26 15.73 1.38
N VAL A 570 -69.70 15.79 0.18
CA VAL A 570 -70.47 15.73 -1.07
C VAL A 570 -70.31 14.38 -1.76
N SER A 571 -69.11 13.79 -1.69
CA SER A 571 -68.80 12.46 -2.22
C SER A 571 -67.73 11.80 -1.33
N GLU A 572 -67.50 10.48 -1.49
CA GLU A 572 -66.58 9.72 -0.65
C GLU A 572 -65.16 10.34 -0.65
N GLY A 573 -64.80 10.99 0.45
CA GLY A 573 -63.49 11.63 0.63
C GLY A 573 -63.35 13.06 0.08
N VAL A 574 -64.45 13.73 -0.30
CA VAL A 574 -64.46 15.13 -0.77
C VAL A 574 -65.41 16.01 0.07
N GLU A 575 -64.86 17.06 0.68
CA GLU A 575 -65.56 18.00 1.57
C GLU A 575 -65.65 19.41 0.98
N GLY A 576 -66.79 20.07 1.15
CA GLY A 576 -67.01 21.47 0.76
C GLY A 576 -67.47 22.35 1.92
N LEU A 577 -67.25 23.66 1.81
CA LEU A 577 -67.54 24.64 2.86
C LEU A 577 -68.63 25.64 2.42
N ILE A 578 -69.63 25.83 3.30
CA ILE A 578 -70.67 26.86 3.19
C ILE A 578 -70.37 27.98 4.18
N HIS A 579 -70.14 29.20 3.69
CA HIS A 579 -69.93 30.36 4.56
C HIS A 579 -71.26 30.85 5.17
N VAL A 580 -71.24 31.38 6.40
CA VAL A 580 -72.46 31.84 7.12
C VAL A 580 -73.36 32.77 6.30
N SER A 581 -72.77 33.64 5.48
CA SER A 581 -73.49 34.60 4.62
C SER A 581 -74.26 33.95 3.45
N GLU A 582 -73.97 32.68 3.15
CA GLU A 582 -74.51 31.90 2.05
C GLU A 582 -75.53 30.85 2.49
N ILE A 583 -75.92 30.86 3.77
CA ILE A 583 -76.91 29.94 4.36
C ILE A 583 -78.34 30.49 4.20
N SER A 584 -78.59 31.78 4.48
CA SER A 584 -79.94 32.38 4.47
C SER A 584 -79.96 33.87 4.05
N TRP A 585 -81.14 34.43 3.73
CA TRP A 585 -81.31 35.82 3.23
C TRP A 585 -81.54 36.88 4.33
N ASP A 586 -81.99 36.48 5.52
CA ASP A 586 -82.05 37.35 6.72
C ASP A 586 -80.70 37.30 7.48
N HIS A 587 -80.39 38.29 8.35
CA HIS A 587 -79.11 38.32 9.05
C HIS A 587 -79.04 37.23 10.14
N VAL A 588 -78.23 36.20 9.90
CA VAL A 588 -77.96 35.11 10.85
C VAL A 588 -76.58 35.30 11.47
N GLU A 589 -76.48 35.37 12.80
CA GLU A 589 -75.20 35.54 13.51
C GLU A 589 -74.44 34.20 13.71
N LYS A 590 -75.13 33.04 13.70
CA LYS A 590 -74.49 31.72 13.84
C LYS A 590 -75.15 30.64 12.96
N PRO A 591 -74.37 29.79 12.25
CA PRO A 591 -74.90 28.77 11.34
C PRO A 591 -75.63 27.62 12.03
N SER A 592 -75.36 27.38 13.32
CA SER A 592 -76.06 26.37 14.13
C SER A 592 -77.52 26.70 14.43
N ASP A 593 -77.96 27.94 14.19
CA ASP A 593 -79.37 28.32 14.37
C ASP A 593 -80.26 27.81 13.21
N GLU A 594 -79.68 27.46 12.05
CA GLU A 594 -80.41 26.93 10.90
C GLU A 594 -80.03 25.48 10.50
N LEU A 595 -78.85 24.95 10.85
CA LEU A 595 -78.38 23.62 10.43
C LEU A 595 -77.81 22.79 11.60
N ASN A 596 -78.01 21.45 11.58
CA ASN A 596 -77.39 20.53 12.52
C ASN A 596 -76.34 19.60 11.85
N VAL A 597 -75.37 19.13 12.65
CA VAL A 597 -74.38 18.13 12.18
C VAL A 597 -75.10 16.82 11.86
N GLY A 598 -74.93 16.34 10.63
CA GLY A 598 -75.54 15.12 10.11
C GLY A 598 -76.73 15.34 9.19
N ASP A 599 -77.22 16.57 9.03
CA ASP A 599 -78.32 16.90 8.11
C ASP A 599 -77.88 16.77 6.64
N GLU A 600 -78.79 16.28 5.79
CA GLU A 600 -78.61 16.28 4.34
C GLU A 600 -79.17 17.58 3.75
N VAL A 601 -78.32 18.34 3.07
CA VAL A 601 -78.66 19.65 2.50
C VAL A 601 -78.36 19.68 1.01
N GLU A 602 -79.29 20.26 0.24
CA GLU A 602 -79.05 20.60 -1.16
C GLU A 602 -78.29 21.92 -1.25
N VAL A 603 -77.11 21.85 -1.86
CA VAL A 603 -76.14 22.95 -1.92
C VAL A 603 -75.67 23.13 -3.34
N LYS A 604 -75.50 24.39 -3.75
CA LYS A 604 -74.99 24.74 -5.07
C LYS A 604 -73.50 25.03 -5.00
N ILE A 605 -72.72 24.46 -5.92
CA ILE A 605 -71.29 24.72 -6.03
C ILE A 605 -71.09 26.15 -6.55
N LEU A 606 -70.43 26.99 -5.76
CA LEU A 606 -70.06 28.37 -6.13
C LEU A 606 -68.65 28.47 -6.71
N SER A 607 -67.73 27.65 -6.23
CA SER A 607 -66.35 27.63 -6.69
C SER A 607 -65.71 26.29 -6.38
N ILE A 608 -64.96 25.75 -7.34
CA ILE A 608 -64.08 24.60 -7.13
C ILE A 608 -62.65 25.13 -7.30
N ASP A 609 -61.83 25.00 -6.27
CA ASP A 609 -60.41 25.31 -6.33
C ASP A 609 -59.61 23.98 -6.36
N PRO A 610 -59.11 23.58 -7.55
CA PRO A 610 -58.38 22.33 -7.71
C PRO A 610 -56.94 22.37 -7.17
N GLU A 611 -56.37 23.55 -6.90
CA GLU A 611 -55.01 23.64 -6.33
C GLU A 611 -55.01 23.43 -4.82
N GLU A 612 -56.04 23.93 -4.13
CA GLU A 612 -56.19 23.85 -2.67
C GLU A 612 -57.12 22.73 -2.20
N GLU A 613 -57.67 21.95 -3.14
CA GLU A 613 -58.66 20.88 -2.91
C GLU A 613 -59.89 21.36 -2.10
N LYS A 614 -60.38 22.57 -2.38
CA LYS A 614 -61.50 23.22 -1.64
C LYS A 614 -62.69 23.52 -2.54
N ILE A 615 -63.89 23.25 -2.04
CA ILE A 615 -65.15 23.52 -2.73
C ILE A 615 -65.99 24.50 -1.91
N GLY A 616 -66.37 25.63 -2.51
CA GLY A 616 -67.28 26.62 -1.93
C GLY A 616 -68.72 26.29 -2.28
N LEU A 617 -69.59 26.18 -1.28
CA LEU A 617 -70.98 25.74 -1.41
C LEU A 617 -71.94 26.85 -0.89
N SER A 618 -73.14 26.94 -1.46
CA SER A 618 -74.18 27.89 -1.01
C SER A 618 -75.59 27.32 -1.07
N ILE A 619 -76.39 27.61 -0.04
CA ILE A 619 -77.81 27.25 0.06
C ILE A 619 -78.69 28.42 -0.41
N LYS A 620 -78.22 29.66 -0.21
CA LYS A 620 -78.92 30.92 -0.53
C LYS A 620 -79.23 31.07 -2.03
N ALA A 621 -78.35 30.57 -2.89
CA ALA A 621 -78.47 30.66 -4.35
C ALA A 621 -79.72 29.93 -4.93
N LEU A 622 -80.47 29.19 -4.09
CA LEU A 622 -81.69 28.46 -4.45
C LEU A 622 -83.01 29.21 -4.12
N LYS A 623 -83.01 30.36 -3.41
CA LYS A 623 -84.24 31.10 -2.99
C LYS A 623 -84.38 32.50 -3.65
N GLU A 624 -85.58 32.91 -4.12
CA GLU A 624 -85.87 34.20 -4.81
C GLU A 624 -85.82 35.44 -3.89
N ALA A 625 -85.30 36.58 -4.41
CA ALA A 625 -85.01 37.80 -3.63
C ALA A 625 -86.23 38.74 -3.42
N PRO A 626 -86.43 39.33 -2.23
CA PRO A 626 -87.55 40.26 -1.94
C PRO A 626 -87.36 41.69 -2.50
N GLU A 627 -88.47 42.39 -2.83
CA GLU A 627 -88.52 43.71 -3.48
C GLU A 627 -87.92 44.88 -2.65
N ARG A 628 -87.30 45.84 -3.35
CA ARG A 628 -86.44 46.91 -2.83
C ARG A 628 -87.23 48.20 -2.51
N THR A 629 -87.19 48.72 -1.28
CA THR A 629 -87.70 50.07 -0.94
C THR A 629 -86.58 51.12 -0.79
N GLU A 630 -86.81 52.33 -1.33
CA GLU A 630 -85.82 53.39 -1.55
C GLU A 630 -85.39 54.23 -0.32
N ARG A 631 -84.07 54.49 -0.26
CA ARG A 631 -83.27 55.74 0.00
C ARG A 631 -83.46 56.61 1.25
N LYS A 632 -82.32 57.13 1.77
CA LYS A 632 -81.93 58.58 1.81
C LYS A 632 -80.41 58.79 2.10
N PRO A 633 -79.81 59.98 1.82
CA PRO A 633 -78.48 60.11 1.20
C PRO A 633 -77.41 60.90 2.01
N ARG A 634 -76.22 61.03 1.36
CA ARG A 634 -75.02 61.89 1.61
C ARG A 634 -74.01 61.31 2.61
N ARG A 635 -72.70 61.35 2.35
CA ARG A 635 -71.89 62.54 1.98
C ARG A 635 -70.54 62.13 1.33
N ASN A 636 -70.11 62.85 0.30
CA ASN A 636 -68.75 62.79 -0.26
C ASN A 636 -67.71 63.37 0.72
N ASN A 637 -66.47 62.89 0.65
CA ASN A 637 -65.28 63.75 0.71
C ASN A 637 -64.08 63.08 0.00
N GLU A 638 -63.61 63.76 -1.03
CA GLU A 638 -62.29 63.65 -1.63
C GLU A 638 -61.24 64.22 -0.67
N GLU A 639 -60.01 63.67 -0.66
CA GLU A 639 -58.72 64.41 -0.59
C GLU A 639 -57.56 63.39 -0.51
N ASN A 640 -56.81 63.21 -1.59
CA ASN A 640 -55.50 63.82 -1.85
C ASN A 640 -54.36 63.45 -0.90
N LYS A 641 -53.34 62.81 -1.50
CA LYS A 641 -51.93 63.24 -1.51
C LYS A 641 -51.32 63.72 -0.18
N ASN A 642 -50.30 62.99 0.25
CA ASN A 642 -48.91 63.50 0.25
C ASN A 642 -47.97 62.31 0.53
N ARG A 643 -47.31 61.75 -0.49
CA ARG A 643 -45.89 62.02 -0.77
C ARG A 643 -45.10 62.53 0.44
N SER A 644 -44.34 61.61 1.04
CA SER A 644 -42.90 61.73 1.24
C SER A 644 -42.37 63.16 1.43
N ASN A 645 -41.94 63.48 2.66
CA ASN A 645 -40.85 64.42 2.85
C ASN A 645 -39.92 63.80 3.90
N ALA A 646 -38.86 63.10 3.46
CA ALA A 646 -37.62 63.68 2.96
C ALA A 646 -36.70 64.16 4.08
N LYS A 647 -35.48 63.63 4.01
CA LYS A 647 -34.24 64.13 4.61
C LYS A 647 -34.19 64.06 6.13
N ALA A 648 -33.31 63.22 6.66
CA ALA A 648 -31.91 63.61 6.74
C ALA A 648 -31.75 65.04 7.32
N LYS A 649 -31.92 65.13 8.64
CA LYS A 649 -30.98 65.84 9.50
C LYS A 649 -30.43 64.75 10.40
N ARG A 650 -29.21 64.21 10.22
CA ARG A 650 -27.94 64.94 10.26
C ARG A 650 -27.97 66.05 11.32
N LYS A 651 -28.07 65.61 12.56
CA LYS A 651 -27.36 66.16 13.72
C LYS A 651 -27.07 64.94 14.59
N ALA A 652 -25.88 64.36 14.58
CA ALA A 652 -24.64 65.03 14.97
C ALA A 652 -24.85 65.80 16.28
N GLU A 653 -25.01 65.05 17.36
CA GLU A 653 -24.22 65.32 18.55
C GLU A 653 -22.99 64.42 18.48
N LYS A 654 -22.09 64.88 17.61
CA LYS A 654 -20.67 64.58 17.73
C LYS A 654 -20.21 65.42 18.92
N LYS A 655 -19.47 64.78 19.84
CA LYS A 655 -18.65 65.40 20.89
C LYS A 655 -19.37 65.71 22.21
N GLU A 656 -19.33 64.75 23.12
CA GLU A 656 -18.65 65.00 24.39
C GLU A 656 -17.56 63.93 24.61
N ALA A 657 -16.35 64.42 24.88
CA ALA A 657 -15.11 63.77 25.33
C ALA A 657 -14.63 62.47 24.63
N ASN A 658 -13.62 62.52 23.75
CA ASN A 658 -12.19 62.57 24.09
C ASN A 658 -11.80 61.78 25.36
N ASN A 659 -11.26 60.57 25.19
CA ASN A 659 -9.90 60.24 25.66
C ASN A 659 -9.40 58.89 25.08
N GLU A 660 -8.19 58.96 24.51
CA GLU A 660 -7.06 57.99 24.44
C GLU A 660 -7.34 56.51 24.07
N PHE A 661 -6.97 55.96 22.90
CA PHE A 661 -5.66 55.64 22.27
C PHE A 661 -4.87 54.43 22.83
N GLY A 662 -4.84 53.33 22.04
CA GLY A 662 -3.76 52.32 21.79
C GLY A 662 -3.21 51.50 22.97
N ASP A 663 -2.59 50.32 22.83
CA ASP A 663 -2.46 49.27 21.80
C ASP A 663 -1.85 48.05 22.55
N ASN A 664 -2.22 46.82 22.19
CA ASN A 664 -1.59 45.50 22.47
C ASN A 664 -1.14 45.09 23.90
N ASP A 665 -1.76 44.05 24.48
CA ASP A 665 -1.14 42.77 24.91
C ASP A 665 -2.01 41.96 25.89
N LEU A 666 -1.94 40.62 25.72
CA LEU A 666 -1.97 39.54 26.72
C LEU A 666 -2.94 39.53 27.93
N ASN A 667 -3.71 38.42 27.96
CA ASN A 667 -3.89 37.42 29.02
C ASN A 667 -4.35 37.80 30.45
N ASN A 668 -5.33 36.97 30.86
CA ASN A 668 -5.44 36.27 32.14
C ASN A 668 -6.02 37.00 33.36
N ASN A 669 -7.03 36.36 33.96
CA ASN A 669 -7.06 35.84 35.34
C ASN A 669 -8.47 35.95 35.95
N ILE A 670 -8.98 35.07 36.83
CA ILE A 670 -8.53 33.88 37.58
C ILE A 670 -9.86 33.36 38.19
N GLY A 671 -10.19 32.07 38.27
CA GLY A 671 -9.48 31.00 38.96
C GLY A 671 -10.02 30.83 40.39
N PHE A 672 -10.63 29.66 40.64
CA PHE A 672 -10.86 28.99 41.93
C PHE A 672 -11.99 29.43 42.88
N ALA A 673 -13.14 28.75 42.73
CA ALA A 673 -13.91 28.03 43.75
C ALA A 673 -14.99 27.24 42.97
N ILE A 674 -15.18 25.92 43.03
CA ILE A 674 -15.34 25.05 44.19
C ILE A 674 -15.01 23.61 43.76
N GLU A 675 -13.96 23.07 44.37
CA GLU A 675 -13.64 21.64 44.47
C GLU A 675 -13.34 21.39 45.96
N GLU A 676 -14.35 21.50 46.84
CA GLU A 676 -14.29 21.01 48.23
C GLU A 676 -15.66 21.10 48.94
N VAL A 677 -16.67 20.44 48.36
CA VAL A 677 -17.78 19.91 49.15
C VAL A 677 -17.80 18.41 48.88
N LEU A 678 -16.94 17.72 49.63
CA LEU A 678 -17.27 16.49 50.35
C LEU A 678 -17.70 15.32 49.44
N SER A 679 -16.79 14.47 48.96
CA SER A 679 -16.07 13.45 49.74
C SER A 679 -16.91 12.84 50.88
N GLY A 680 -17.32 11.58 50.66
CA GLY A 680 -17.99 10.75 51.64
C GLY A 680 -18.27 9.33 51.11
N ILE A 681 -17.34 8.41 51.40
CA ILE A 681 -17.50 6.94 51.57
C ILE A 681 -17.43 6.13 50.24
N GLU A 682 -16.29 5.47 49.88
CA GLU A 682 -15.72 4.16 50.33
C GLU A 682 -16.58 2.93 49.92
N ILE A 683 -16.14 1.73 49.50
CA ILE A 683 -14.89 0.93 49.33
C ILE A 683 -15.37 -0.37 48.58
N GLU A 684 -14.67 -1.07 47.67
CA GLU A 684 -13.70 -2.21 47.80
C GLU A 684 -13.65 -2.86 46.39
N ASP A 685 -12.54 -2.95 45.64
CA ASP A 685 -11.35 -3.84 45.69
C ASP A 685 -11.46 -5.22 45.00
N GLU A 686 -10.29 -5.67 44.54
CA GLU A 686 -9.85 -6.99 43.99
C GLU A 686 -10.09 -7.27 42.49
N ASP A 687 -9.04 -7.19 41.64
CA ASP A 687 -7.93 -8.16 41.39
C ASP A 687 -8.24 -8.93 40.07
N SER A 688 -7.33 -9.31 39.15
CA SER A 688 -5.88 -9.48 39.16
C SER A 688 -5.39 -9.83 37.74
N THR A 689 -4.16 -9.41 37.40
CA THR A 689 -3.06 -10.18 36.74
C THR A 689 -3.25 -10.81 35.34
N GLU A 690 -2.39 -10.40 34.39
CA GLU A 690 -1.27 -11.19 33.80
C GLU A 690 -1.72 -11.96 32.55
N GLU A 691 -1.01 -12.05 31.42
CA GLU A 691 0.36 -11.69 31.00
C GLU A 691 0.34 -11.61 29.46
#